data_AF-A0AAE1W499-F1
#
_entry.id   AF-A0AAE1W499-F1
#
_cell.length_a   1.000
_cell.length_b   1.000
_cell.length_c   1.000
_cell.angle_alpha   90.00
_cell.angle_beta   90.00
_cell.angle_gamma   90.00
#
_symmetry.space_group_name_H-M   'P 1'
#
loop_
_entity.id
_entity.type
_entity.pdbx_description
1 polymer ?
#
loop_
_entity_poly.entity_id
_entity_poly.type
_entity_poly.pdbx_seq_one_letter_code
_entity_poly.pdbx_strand_id
1 'polypeptide(L)'
;MIIRLNNLFLFPAVIAKNPPLFHSPPVHAFSRIHFFHRFQLPFNNPEFLMPKSAAEPSVALSVDGIPRLAKTDAQAALFDYLHCTRGLSFLDAEHISKNSPRFLGDLIAKVEKEQDVSRALSRFFRYHPINEFEPFFESLGLSPTEFQSLLPRGLIFLNDDQVLLDNYHTLSDYGIPRSKIGRMYKEVNEIFGYEFGVLDRKLRAYEHLGCSDAQMGDLFRKDTALLFEGSGKQVYVVVGALLKLGLKMNEVYALVLKNPQILSPKCSKNFWKALHFLFEIEMEPDNIMQILSIHLEILGSHSLKGPKTVLRNFSGDKHSLCESIKNDPSTFFNLAFKSNICNAEYVAARNPSNFVEKTEFLLRIGYVENSEEMVKALKRFRGRGDQLQERFDCLVQAGLDFNAVSSMVKQAPTVLNQTKDILEKKIDCLRNYLGYPVDSIVAFPSYLCYDIERISRRFSMYAWLREKGAAKPMLSVSTLVACSDARSNLQLFGGTHIGCDLSFSSALALAEKREINVGLRIELKWVVHHISRRAESGMDTANCKNLRFFGLHLNSLACKCVGLVVIALVVRAVCLPRFSVFGSMEQSISLPVNNRLTLNPELDIGKSKFLEVPQIIWGLNNQKIAFARACLTARMLNRTLLMPSLSASLFYKEVDLLKPISFDKVFQFEKFNSLCRGFVQLGRHSQVSNTSDVFEIQKGSGRRWTVEKDLEQLSKHRYEGYETIRMVGKHPFLWHDHWPVKDYAKVFECLELVEEISREADKVVSKIREMGLEEMLRRRRENGVNLGVEAVRYVAVHMRIEKDWMIHCKKLEQRLNISEICSSKEEIVERVGNIVGLKTPIVIYLAVADDLVEDKSVVVGGWKWKEGMVAVEKKKLGVFDMYKKKAYLIQSAIDYEVCLRADVFVGNSFSTFSSLVVLDRTQRMKRMGLGGVGEDGYCGLDVRWPSYAYNLQGEAKGARAWAANMSHLNLQAISYGSNHISCP
;
A
#
# COMPACT_ATOMS: atom_id res chain seq x y z
N MET A 1 24.79 21.93 -36.09
CA MET A 1 23.79 20.85 -35.91
C MET A 1 23.86 20.18 -34.53
N ILE A 2 25.02 20.15 -33.85
CA ILE A 2 25.20 19.56 -32.49
C ILE A 2 24.53 20.37 -31.35
N ILE A 3 24.38 21.69 -31.49
CA ILE A 3 23.63 22.53 -30.52
C ILE A 3 22.10 22.32 -30.62
N ARG A 4 21.60 21.78 -31.73
CA ARG A 4 20.17 21.46 -31.88
C ARG A 4 19.77 20.13 -31.22
N LEU A 5 20.68 19.26 -30.79
CA LEU A 5 20.30 18.04 -30.06
C LEU A 5 20.15 18.24 -28.56
N ASN A 6 20.90 19.18 -27.96
CA ASN A 6 20.76 19.52 -26.54
C ASN A 6 19.63 20.52 -26.24
N ASN A 7 19.16 21.29 -27.23
CA ASN A 7 18.10 22.31 -27.05
C ASN A 7 16.70 21.90 -27.57
N LEU A 8 16.47 20.62 -27.92
CA LEU A 8 15.18 20.14 -28.49
C LEU A 8 14.35 19.27 -27.54
N PHE A 9 14.57 19.38 -26.23
CA PHE A 9 13.59 18.94 -25.22
C PHE A 9 12.68 20.08 -24.72
N LEU A 10 12.67 21.21 -25.43
CA LEU A 10 11.56 22.16 -25.42
C LEU A 10 10.73 21.92 -26.70
N PHE A 11 9.53 21.37 -26.54
CA PHE A 11 8.57 21.15 -27.62
C PHE A 11 8.17 22.49 -28.26
N PRO A 12 8.19 22.64 -29.60
CA PRO A 12 7.35 23.62 -30.29
C PRO A 12 5.93 23.07 -30.44
N ALA A 13 4.95 23.88 -30.06
CA ALA A 13 3.53 23.58 -30.15
C ALA A 13 3.05 23.58 -31.61
N VAL A 14 2.31 22.54 -32.01
CA VAL A 14 1.30 22.61 -33.07
C VAL A 14 0.00 21.97 -32.58
N ILE A 15 -0.85 22.87 -32.07
CA ILE A 15 -2.31 22.91 -31.96
C ILE A 15 -3.09 21.60 -32.25
N ALA A 16 -3.51 20.94 -31.18
CA ALA A 16 -4.89 20.46 -30.99
C ALA A 16 -5.21 20.48 -29.48
N LYS A 17 -6.42 20.91 -29.13
CA LYS A 17 -6.80 21.52 -27.84
C LYS A 17 -6.65 20.61 -26.59
N ASN A 18 -5.74 21.03 -25.69
CA ASN A 18 -5.58 20.89 -24.23
C ASN A 18 -5.85 19.55 -23.49
N PRO A 19 -4.77 18.95 -22.94
CA PRO A 19 -4.66 18.46 -21.56
C PRO A 19 -3.51 19.14 -20.77
N PRO A 20 -3.48 19.12 -19.41
CA PRO A 20 -2.54 19.89 -18.59
C PRO A 20 -1.15 19.22 -18.42
N LEU A 21 -0.12 20.07 -18.38
CA LEU A 21 1.32 19.77 -18.39
C LEU A 21 1.92 19.55 -16.98
N PHE A 22 2.76 18.53 -16.84
CA PHE A 22 3.65 18.30 -15.69
C PHE A 22 5.00 19.01 -15.88
N HIS A 23 5.48 19.72 -14.85
CA HIS A 23 6.86 20.19 -14.76
C HIS A 23 7.75 19.19 -13.99
N SER A 24 8.99 19.04 -14.43
CA SER A 24 10.03 18.22 -13.79
C SER A 24 10.83 19.05 -12.75
N PRO A 25 11.15 18.52 -11.54
CA PRO A 25 12.06 19.15 -10.59
C PRO A 25 13.53 18.71 -10.77
N PRO A 26 14.51 19.42 -10.16
CA PRO A 26 15.93 19.33 -10.49
C PRO A 26 16.65 18.10 -9.93
N VAL A 27 17.75 17.74 -10.58
CA VAL A 27 18.65 16.63 -10.27
C VAL A 27 19.45 16.92 -9.00
N HIS A 28 19.12 16.23 -7.90
CA HIS A 28 20.06 15.97 -6.81
C HIS A 28 20.39 14.48 -6.74
N ALA A 29 21.70 14.20 -6.67
CA ALA A 29 22.28 12.87 -6.66
C ALA A 29 21.85 12.08 -5.41
N PHE A 30 21.22 10.92 -5.62
CA PHE A 30 21.08 9.90 -4.59
C PHE A 30 21.75 8.60 -5.04
N SER A 31 22.75 8.22 -4.23
CA SER A 31 23.45 6.96 -4.19
C SER A 31 22.50 5.78 -3.98
N ARG A 32 22.66 4.75 -4.82
CA ARG A 32 21.97 3.46 -4.74
C ARG A 32 22.38 2.71 -3.47
N ILE A 33 21.40 2.30 -2.66
CA ILE A 33 21.54 1.15 -1.77
C ILE A 33 20.27 0.30 -1.92
N HIS A 34 20.42 -0.88 -2.53
CA HIS A 34 19.39 -1.92 -2.58
C HIS A 34 19.65 -2.89 -1.42
N PHE A 35 18.70 -3.05 -0.50
CA PHE A 35 18.69 -4.17 0.45
C PHE A 35 17.41 -4.99 0.24
N PHE A 36 17.58 -6.18 -0.33
CA PHE A 36 16.59 -7.25 -0.30
C PHE A 36 16.68 -7.94 1.06
N HIS A 37 15.61 -7.92 1.86
CA HIS A 37 15.47 -8.81 3.01
C HIS A 37 14.33 -9.80 2.78
N ARG A 38 14.74 -11.03 2.47
CA ARG A 38 13.94 -12.26 2.51
C ARG A 38 13.63 -12.56 3.98
N PHE A 39 12.38 -12.44 4.41
CA PHE A 39 11.97 -12.88 5.75
C PHE A 39 11.82 -14.41 5.76
N GLN A 40 12.80 -15.09 6.38
CA GLN A 40 12.61 -16.42 6.96
C GLN A 40 12.24 -16.24 8.43
N LEU A 41 11.06 -16.71 8.83
CA LEU A 41 10.65 -16.82 10.23
C LEU A 41 11.29 -18.07 10.86
N PRO A 42 11.91 -17.98 12.04
CA PRO A 42 12.20 -19.13 12.89
C PRO A 42 11.16 -19.22 14.01
N PHE A 43 10.36 -20.29 14.04
CA PHE A 43 9.64 -20.71 15.24
C PHE A 43 10.18 -22.08 15.65
N ASN A 44 10.75 -22.15 16.86
CA ASN A 44 10.97 -23.40 17.58
C ASN A 44 9.77 -23.66 18.49
N ASN A 45 9.31 -24.91 18.46
CA ASN A 45 8.11 -25.53 19.04
C ASN A 45 7.97 -25.41 20.58
N PRO A 46 6.78 -25.78 21.10
CA PRO A 46 6.67 -27.10 21.72
C PRO A 46 5.67 -28.01 20.99
N GLU A 47 5.97 -29.30 20.98
CA GLU A 47 5.27 -30.38 20.30
C GLU A 47 3.75 -30.37 20.54
N PHE A 48 2.98 -30.30 19.45
CA PHE A 48 1.63 -30.86 19.40
C PHE A 48 1.66 -32.04 18.44
N LEU A 49 1.44 -33.23 18.99
CA LEU A 49 1.42 -34.51 18.30
C LEU A 49 0.38 -34.50 17.17
N MET A 50 0.86 -34.52 15.92
CA MET A 50 0.08 -34.93 14.76
C MET A 50 0.28 -36.43 14.53
N PRO A 51 -0.76 -37.20 14.16
CA PRO A 51 -0.59 -38.59 13.80
C PRO A 51 0.22 -38.69 12.51
N LYS A 52 1.25 -39.54 12.50
CA LYS A 52 1.90 -40.01 11.27
C LYS A 52 0.86 -40.75 10.42
N SER A 53 0.33 -40.10 9.40
CA SER A 53 -0.28 -40.81 8.27
C SER A 53 0.85 -41.26 7.36
N ALA A 54 1.00 -42.57 7.23
CA ALA A 54 1.97 -43.23 6.38
C ALA A 54 1.78 -42.78 4.91
N ALA A 55 2.89 -42.43 4.26
CA ALA A 55 2.94 -42.30 2.82
C ALA A 55 2.81 -43.69 2.20
N GLU A 56 1.63 -44.01 1.67
CA GLU A 56 1.51 -45.02 0.62
C GLU A 56 1.59 -44.31 -0.75
N PRO A 57 2.32 -44.86 -1.73
CA PRO A 57 2.37 -44.30 -3.07
C PRO A 57 1.04 -44.59 -3.76
N SER A 58 0.16 -43.59 -3.86
CA SER A 58 -1.05 -43.70 -4.67
C SER A 58 -0.67 -43.75 -6.15
N VAL A 59 -0.93 -44.89 -6.76
CA VAL A 59 -0.82 -45.16 -8.21
C VAL A 59 -1.47 -44.02 -9.00
N ALA A 60 -0.74 -43.44 -9.94
CA ALA A 60 -1.27 -42.42 -10.85
C ALA A 60 -2.39 -43.03 -11.71
N LEU A 61 -3.64 -42.76 -11.36
CA LEU A 61 -4.80 -43.09 -12.18
C LEU A 61 -4.74 -42.25 -13.47
N SER A 62 -4.85 -42.91 -14.62
CA SER A 62 -4.99 -42.23 -15.91
C SER A 62 -6.27 -41.39 -15.91
N VAL A 63 -6.13 -40.12 -16.32
CA VAL A 63 -7.23 -39.13 -16.39
C VAL A 63 -8.40 -39.63 -17.28
N ASP A 64 -8.14 -40.60 -18.15
CA ASP A 64 -9.11 -41.17 -19.10
C ASP A 64 -10.13 -42.15 -18.46
N GLY A 65 -9.95 -42.55 -17.19
CA GLY A 65 -10.86 -43.49 -16.50
C GLY A 65 -11.99 -42.87 -15.67
N ILE A 66 -11.99 -41.54 -15.47
CA ILE A 66 -12.94 -40.89 -14.55
C ILE A 66 -14.30 -40.64 -15.24
N PRO A 67 -15.44 -41.06 -14.65
CA PRO A 67 -16.76 -40.76 -15.20
C PRO A 67 -16.95 -39.26 -15.43
N ARG A 68 -17.45 -38.87 -16.60
CA ARG A 68 -17.67 -37.46 -16.98
C ARG A 68 -18.50 -36.69 -15.94
N LEU A 69 -19.47 -37.35 -15.33
CA LEU A 69 -20.32 -36.79 -14.28
C LEU A 69 -19.50 -36.47 -13.02
N ALA A 70 -18.71 -37.43 -12.51
CA ALA A 70 -17.84 -37.24 -11.36
C ALA A 70 -16.82 -36.11 -11.56
N LYS A 71 -16.28 -35.99 -12.78
CA LYS A 71 -15.39 -34.87 -13.15
C LYS A 71 -16.11 -33.52 -13.10
N THR A 72 -17.34 -33.44 -13.61
CA THR A 72 -18.14 -32.22 -13.61
C THR A 72 -18.52 -31.81 -12.18
N ASP A 73 -18.90 -32.78 -11.35
CA ASP A 73 -19.22 -32.58 -9.94
C ASP A 73 -18.00 -32.11 -9.14
N ALA A 74 -16.83 -32.69 -9.40
CA ALA A 74 -15.58 -32.28 -8.75
C ALA A 74 -15.14 -30.87 -9.18
N GLN A 75 -15.32 -30.51 -10.46
CA GLN A 75 -15.10 -29.15 -10.95
C GLN A 75 -16.00 -28.14 -10.24
N ALA A 76 -17.30 -28.47 -10.10
CA ALA A 76 -18.25 -27.62 -9.40
C ALA A 76 -17.90 -27.48 -7.91
N ALA A 77 -17.57 -28.59 -7.23
CA ALA A 77 -17.20 -28.57 -5.82
C ALA A 77 -15.90 -27.79 -5.57
N LEU A 78 -14.88 -27.95 -6.42
CA LEU A 78 -13.63 -27.18 -6.32
C LEU A 78 -13.86 -25.69 -6.64
N PHE A 79 -14.69 -25.39 -7.64
CA PHE A 79 -15.11 -24.02 -7.95
C PHE A 79 -15.80 -23.37 -6.75
N ASP A 80 -16.77 -24.04 -6.14
CA ASP A 80 -17.50 -23.53 -4.98
C ASP A 80 -16.58 -23.37 -3.76
N TYR A 81 -15.65 -24.30 -3.55
CA TYR A 81 -14.64 -24.13 -2.52
C TYR A 81 -13.81 -22.85 -2.77
N LEU A 82 -13.17 -22.73 -3.94
CA LEU A 82 -12.28 -21.62 -4.28
C LEU A 82 -13.02 -20.26 -4.29
N HIS A 83 -14.20 -20.18 -4.91
CA HIS A 83 -14.97 -18.95 -5.02
C HIS A 83 -15.77 -18.64 -3.75
N CYS A 84 -16.58 -19.59 -3.30
CA CYS A 84 -17.56 -19.34 -2.24
C CYS A 84 -16.93 -19.40 -0.85
N THR A 85 -16.00 -20.34 -0.61
CA THR A 85 -15.35 -20.55 0.71
C THR A 85 -14.07 -19.74 0.85
N ARG A 86 -13.21 -19.75 -0.17
CA ARG A 86 -11.87 -19.13 -0.11
C ARG A 86 -11.85 -17.69 -0.60
N GLY A 87 -12.88 -17.26 -1.33
CA GLY A 87 -13.07 -15.87 -1.75
C GLY A 87 -12.22 -15.46 -2.95
N LEU A 88 -11.77 -16.41 -3.77
CA LEU A 88 -11.15 -16.10 -5.07
C LEU A 88 -12.18 -15.52 -6.03
N SER A 89 -11.72 -14.76 -7.02
CA SER A 89 -12.61 -14.20 -8.04
C SER A 89 -13.33 -15.32 -8.81
N PHE A 90 -14.53 -15.04 -9.33
CA PHE A 90 -15.29 -16.02 -10.11
C PHE A 90 -14.46 -16.57 -11.28
N LEU A 91 -13.78 -15.67 -12.00
CA LEU A 91 -12.97 -16.02 -13.17
C LEU A 91 -11.77 -16.90 -12.80
N ASP A 92 -11.10 -16.60 -11.69
CA ASP A 92 -9.96 -17.40 -11.24
C ASP A 92 -10.41 -18.77 -10.75
N ALA A 93 -11.46 -18.82 -9.92
CA ALA A 93 -11.99 -20.08 -9.41
C ALA A 93 -12.52 -20.98 -10.54
N GLU A 94 -13.19 -20.41 -11.54
CA GLU A 94 -13.68 -21.13 -12.72
C GLU A 94 -12.53 -21.63 -13.59
N HIS A 95 -11.51 -20.79 -13.80
CA HIS A 95 -10.33 -21.19 -14.56
C HIS A 95 -9.57 -22.31 -13.86
N ILE A 96 -9.28 -22.16 -12.56
CA ILE A 96 -8.54 -23.13 -11.77
C ILE A 96 -9.28 -24.47 -11.78
N SER A 97 -10.58 -24.48 -11.43
CA SER A 97 -11.35 -25.71 -11.35
C SER A 97 -11.45 -26.43 -12.70
N LYS A 98 -11.58 -25.71 -13.81
CA LYS A 98 -11.69 -26.35 -15.14
C LYS A 98 -10.35 -26.84 -15.69
N ASN A 99 -9.22 -26.27 -15.26
CA ASN A 99 -7.90 -26.49 -15.87
C ASN A 99 -6.89 -27.21 -14.95
N SER A 100 -7.32 -27.83 -13.84
CA SER A 100 -6.48 -28.67 -12.97
C SER A 100 -6.89 -30.16 -12.95
N PRO A 101 -6.81 -30.89 -14.08
CA PRO A 101 -7.38 -32.22 -14.22
C PRO A 101 -6.72 -33.30 -13.35
N ARG A 102 -5.41 -33.22 -13.08
CA ARG A 102 -4.71 -34.18 -12.21
C ARG A 102 -5.08 -33.96 -10.76
N PHE A 103 -5.06 -32.71 -10.30
CA PHE A 103 -5.51 -32.37 -8.95
C PHE A 103 -6.97 -32.82 -8.72
N LEU A 104 -7.85 -32.65 -9.70
CA LEU A 104 -9.22 -33.16 -9.64
C LEU A 104 -9.27 -34.69 -9.57
N GLY A 105 -8.43 -35.41 -10.31
CA GLY A 105 -8.34 -36.86 -10.23
C GLY A 105 -7.94 -37.33 -8.83
N ASP A 106 -6.90 -36.71 -8.25
CA ASP A 106 -6.44 -37.00 -6.88
C ASP A 106 -7.50 -36.68 -5.83
N LEU A 107 -8.30 -35.63 -6.07
CA LEU A 107 -9.40 -35.25 -5.20
C LEU A 107 -10.56 -36.25 -5.28
N ILE A 108 -10.92 -36.71 -6.48
CA ILE A 108 -11.97 -37.72 -6.69
C ILE A 108 -11.56 -39.05 -6.06
N ALA A 109 -10.30 -39.48 -6.23
CA ALA A 109 -9.79 -40.71 -5.63
C ALA A 109 -9.94 -40.74 -4.09
N LYS A 110 -9.92 -39.56 -3.42
CA LYS A 110 -10.14 -39.44 -1.97
C LYS A 110 -11.59 -39.69 -1.54
N VAL A 111 -12.56 -39.62 -2.47
CA VAL A 111 -14.00 -39.76 -2.19
C VAL A 111 -14.69 -40.86 -3.02
N GLU A 112 -13.93 -41.63 -3.80
CA GLU A 112 -14.42 -42.60 -4.80
C GLU A 112 -15.35 -43.68 -4.22
N LYS A 113 -15.31 -43.90 -2.90
CA LYS A 113 -16.19 -44.85 -2.19
C LYS A 113 -17.60 -44.32 -1.93
N GLU A 114 -17.93 -43.08 -2.27
CA GLU A 114 -19.23 -42.46 -2.00
C GLU A 114 -20.11 -42.34 -3.26
N GLN A 115 -21.40 -42.65 -3.13
CA GLN A 115 -22.36 -42.59 -4.25
C GLN A 115 -22.60 -41.17 -4.80
N ASP A 116 -22.30 -40.12 -4.03
CA ASP A 116 -22.51 -38.72 -4.39
C ASP A 116 -21.21 -37.94 -4.20
N VAL A 117 -20.44 -37.84 -5.29
CA VAL A 117 -19.12 -37.20 -5.35
C VAL A 117 -19.21 -35.71 -4.96
N SER A 118 -20.24 -35.00 -5.42
CA SER A 118 -20.43 -33.58 -5.14
C SER A 118 -20.58 -33.32 -3.63
N ARG A 119 -21.45 -34.09 -2.96
CA ARG A 119 -21.66 -33.99 -1.52
C ARG A 119 -20.44 -34.45 -0.73
N ALA A 120 -19.77 -35.52 -1.16
CA ALA A 120 -18.58 -36.03 -0.51
C ALA A 120 -17.42 -35.01 -0.55
N LEU A 121 -17.18 -34.39 -1.71
CA LEU A 121 -16.17 -33.34 -1.88
C LEU A 121 -16.51 -32.08 -1.08
N SER A 122 -17.77 -31.65 -1.12
CA SER A 122 -18.24 -30.53 -0.29
C SER A 122 -18.00 -30.76 1.20
N ARG A 123 -18.19 -32.01 1.68
CA ARG A 123 -17.86 -32.40 3.05
C ARG A 123 -16.34 -32.45 3.28
N PHE A 124 -15.58 -33.02 2.34
CA PHE A 124 -14.13 -33.11 2.42
C PHE A 124 -13.49 -31.74 2.64
N PHE A 125 -13.84 -30.75 1.81
CA PHE A 125 -13.32 -29.38 1.90
C PHE A 125 -13.64 -28.64 3.21
N ARG A 126 -14.70 -29.04 3.93
CA ARG A 126 -15.04 -28.44 5.23
C ARG A 126 -14.06 -28.82 6.34
N TYR A 127 -13.44 -30.00 6.23
CA TYR A 127 -12.61 -30.57 7.28
C TYR A 127 -11.13 -30.74 6.87
N HIS A 128 -10.83 -30.65 5.57
CA HIS A 128 -9.49 -30.86 5.03
C HIS A 128 -9.09 -29.64 4.18
N PRO A 129 -8.26 -28.73 4.69
CA PRO A 129 -7.74 -27.63 3.88
C PRO A 129 -6.85 -28.21 2.78
N ILE A 130 -7.06 -27.77 1.54
CA ILE A 130 -6.20 -28.13 0.42
C ILE A 130 -5.14 -27.06 0.19
N ASN A 131 -4.02 -27.46 -0.41
CA ASN A 131 -3.02 -26.53 -0.90
C ASN A 131 -3.49 -25.92 -2.24
N GLU A 132 -4.10 -24.74 -2.19
CA GLU A 132 -4.68 -24.02 -3.34
C GLU A 132 -3.65 -23.68 -4.41
N PHE A 133 -2.36 -23.64 -4.08
CA PHE A 133 -1.28 -23.39 -5.04
C PHE A 133 -1.12 -24.54 -6.05
N GLU A 134 -1.44 -25.77 -5.67
CA GLU A 134 -1.32 -26.94 -6.56
C GLU A 134 -2.30 -26.86 -7.75
N PRO A 135 -3.64 -26.76 -7.55
CA PRO A 135 -4.56 -26.62 -8.68
C PRO A 135 -4.34 -25.29 -9.42
N PHE A 136 -3.88 -24.24 -8.74
CA PHE A 136 -3.52 -22.99 -9.40
C PHE A 136 -2.37 -23.17 -10.40
N PHE A 137 -1.22 -23.69 -9.99
CA PHE A 137 -0.07 -23.87 -10.88
C PHE A 137 -0.37 -24.89 -11.99
N GLU A 138 -1.13 -25.95 -11.69
CA GLU A 138 -1.61 -26.87 -12.71
C GLU A 138 -2.47 -26.14 -13.76
N SER A 139 -3.38 -25.26 -13.32
CA SER A 139 -4.21 -24.44 -14.23
C SER A 139 -3.41 -23.44 -15.08
N LEU A 140 -2.16 -23.16 -14.68
CA LEU A 140 -1.20 -22.37 -15.47
C LEU A 140 -0.32 -23.26 -16.36
N GLY A 141 -0.65 -24.54 -16.52
CA GLY A 141 0.04 -25.48 -17.40
C GLY A 141 1.37 -26.01 -16.86
N LEU A 142 1.63 -25.87 -15.55
CA LEU A 142 2.77 -26.51 -14.90
C LEU A 142 2.41 -27.93 -14.47
N SER A 143 3.30 -28.89 -14.71
CA SER A 143 3.12 -30.25 -14.20
C SER A 143 3.47 -30.34 -12.71
N PRO A 144 2.94 -31.35 -11.97
CA PRO A 144 3.24 -31.53 -10.55
C PRO A 144 4.74 -31.57 -10.23
N THR A 145 5.55 -32.22 -11.06
CA THR A 145 7.01 -32.28 -10.87
C THR A 145 7.67 -30.90 -11.04
N GLU A 146 7.11 -30.02 -11.85
CA GLU A 146 7.62 -28.67 -12.08
C GLU A 146 7.27 -27.73 -10.94
N PHE A 147 6.01 -27.72 -10.48
CA PHE A 147 5.58 -26.79 -9.44
C PHE A 147 5.90 -27.25 -8.01
N GLN A 148 6.18 -28.53 -7.76
CA GLN A 148 6.43 -29.03 -6.39
C GLN A 148 7.55 -28.25 -5.68
N SER A 149 8.61 -27.89 -6.41
CA SER A 149 9.73 -27.10 -5.90
C SER A 149 9.44 -25.60 -5.77
N LEU A 150 8.36 -25.14 -6.39
CA LEU A 150 7.91 -23.75 -6.47
C LEU A 150 6.80 -23.42 -5.46
N LEU A 151 6.23 -24.44 -4.79
CA LEU A 151 5.20 -24.26 -3.77
C LEU A 151 5.75 -23.39 -2.62
N PRO A 152 5.04 -22.32 -2.21
CA PRO A 152 5.47 -21.49 -1.09
C PRO A 152 5.54 -22.30 0.21
N ARG A 153 6.59 -22.05 1.02
CA ARG A 153 6.73 -22.72 2.31
C ARG A 153 5.79 -22.10 3.34
N GLY A 154 4.93 -22.91 3.93
CA GLY A 154 4.04 -22.48 5.01
C GLY A 154 2.82 -21.66 4.55
N LEU A 155 2.56 -21.60 3.25
CA LEU A 155 1.31 -21.07 2.70
C LEU A 155 0.62 -22.16 1.89
N ILE A 156 -0.67 -22.34 2.15
CA ILE A 156 -1.52 -23.31 1.44
C ILE A 156 -2.73 -22.63 0.78
N PHE A 157 -2.92 -21.33 1.01
CA PHE A 157 -4.03 -20.57 0.47
C PHE A 157 -3.52 -19.45 -0.45
N LEU A 158 -4.05 -19.35 -1.66
CA LEU A 158 -3.64 -18.37 -2.68
C LEU A 158 -3.89 -16.94 -2.20
N ASN A 159 -5.02 -16.72 -1.51
CA ASN A 159 -5.37 -15.40 -0.97
C ASN A 159 -4.41 -14.89 0.11
N ASP A 160 -3.53 -15.73 0.65
CA ASP A 160 -2.49 -15.25 1.57
C ASP A 160 -1.30 -14.62 0.82
N ASP A 161 -1.11 -14.94 -0.46
CA ASP A 161 -0.12 -14.31 -1.33
C ASP A 161 -0.76 -13.34 -2.35
N GLN A 162 -1.16 -12.17 -1.83
CA GLN A 162 -1.77 -11.12 -2.66
C GLN A 162 -0.79 -10.54 -3.68
N VAL A 163 0.52 -10.58 -3.41
CA VAL A 163 1.53 -10.03 -4.33
C VAL A 163 1.64 -10.91 -5.58
N LEU A 164 1.63 -12.24 -5.40
CA LEU A 164 1.52 -13.19 -6.50
C LEU A 164 0.25 -12.92 -7.34
N LEU A 165 -0.92 -12.84 -6.68
CA LEU A 165 -2.20 -12.67 -7.36
C LEU A 165 -2.28 -11.34 -8.13
N ASP A 166 -1.85 -10.23 -7.52
CA ASP A 166 -1.85 -8.91 -8.17
C ASP A 166 -0.98 -8.91 -9.45
N ASN A 167 0.20 -9.52 -9.41
CA ASN A 167 1.08 -9.61 -10.56
C ASN A 167 0.56 -10.61 -11.60
N TYR A 168 -0.05 -11.71 -11.17
CA TYR A 168 -0.75 -12.67 -12.03
C TYR A 168 -1.89 -11.98 -12.80
N HIS A 169 -2.75 -11.23 -12.11
CA HIS A 169 -3.85 -10.49 -12.72
C HIS A 169 -3.33 -9.44 -13.67
N THR A 170 -2.29 -8.68 -13.28
CA THR A 170 -1.65 -7.70 -14.18
C THR A 170 -1.20 -8.35 -15.49
N LEU A 171 -0.53 -9.51 -15.45
CA LEU A 171 -0.12 -10.20 -16.68
C LEU A 171 -1.32 -10.71 -17.48
N SER A 172 -2.35 -11.23 -16.80
CA SER A 172 -3.57 -11.74 -17.43
C SER A 172 -4.39 -10.63 -18.10
N ASP A 173 -4.48 -9.46 -17.48
CA ASP A 173 -5.24 -8.30 -17.96
C ASP A 173 -4.59 -7.72 -19.22
N TYR A 174 -3.26 -7.78 -19.31
CA TYR A 174 -2.50 -7.47 -20.54
C TYR A 174 -2.57 -8.58 -21.60
N GLY A 175 -3.45 -9.57 -21.42
CA GLY A 175 -3.72 -10.62 -22.40
C GLY A 175 -2.64 -11.69 -22.52
N ILE A 176 -1.71 -11.79 -21.55
CA ILE A 176 -0.67 -12.83 -21.59
C ILE A 176 -1.33 -14.20 -21.30
N PRO A 177 -1.19 -15.19 -22.19
CA PRO A 177 -1.79 -16.51 -21.97
C PRO A 177 -1.36 -17.13 -20.64
N ARG A 178 -2.33 -17.63 -19.85
CA ARG A 178 -2.10 -18.20 -18.52
C ARG A 178 -1.04 -19.31 -18.49
N SER A 179 -0.95 -20.12 -19.55
CA SER A 179 0.11 -21.13 -19.69
C SER A 179 1.53 -20.55 -19.78
N LYS A 180 1.66 -19.33 -20.32
CA LYS A 180 2.93 -18.60 -20.35
C LYS A 180 3.21 -17.95 -19.00
N ILE A 181 2.19 -17.46 -18.31
CA ILE A 181 2.33 -16.93 -16.95
C ILE A 181 2.88 -18.03 -16.02
N GLY A 182 2.41 -19.28 -16.15
CA GLY A 182 2.97 -20.43 -15.45
C GLY A 182 4.46 -20.66 -15.75
N ARG A 183 4.86 -20.63 -17.03
CA ARG A 183 6.30 -20.69 -17.39
C ARG A 183 7.11 -19.53 -16.83
N MET A 184 6.59 -18.31 -16.86
CA MET A 184 7.23 -17.15 -16.25
C MET A 184 7.41 -17.34 -14.74
N TYR A 185 6.43 -17.92 -14.04
CA TYR A 185 6.56 -18.23 -12.62
C TYR A 185 7.68 -19.22 -12.34
N LYS A 186 7.85 -20.24 -13.21
CA LYS A 186 8.92 -21.24 -13.13
C LYS A 186 10.31 -20.67 -13.43
N GLU A 187 10.43 -19.89 -14.50
CA GLU A 187 11.72 -19.40 -15.01
C GLU A 187 12.18 -18.13 -14.30
N VAL A 188 11.23 -17.31 -13.84
CA VAL A 188 11.44 -15.92 -13.42
C VAL A 188 10.41 -15.52 -12.35
N ASN A 189 10.40 -16.28 -11.26
CA ASN A 189 9.48 -16.11 -10.11
C ASN A 189 9.50 -14.68 -9.53
N GLU A 190 10.60 -13.95 -9.64
CA GLU A 190 10.75 -12.64 -9.03
C GLU A 190 9.76 -11.59 -9.58
N ILE A 191 9.18 -11.76 -10.78
CA ILE A 191 8.09 -10.91 -11.31
C ILE A 191 6.90 -10.92 -10.34
N PHE A 192 6.59 -12.07 -9.77
CA PHE A 192 5.42 -12.25 -8.91
C PHE A 192 5.66 -11.77 -7.48
N GLY A 193 6.88 -11.36 -7.16
CA GLY A 193 7.24 -10.66 -5.92
C GLY A 193 7.28 -9.13 -6.06
N TYR A 194 6.90 -8.57 -7.20
CA TYR A 194 6.88 -7.12 -7.40
C TYR A 194 5.81 -6.44 -6.57
N GLU A 195 6.22 -5.40 -5.84
CA GLU A 195 5.28 -4.58 -5.10
C GLU A 195 4.19 -4.01 -6.02
N PHE A 196 3.02 -3.77 -5.44
CA PHE A 196 1.81 -3.38 -6.15
C PHE A 196 2.07 -2.24 -7.17
N GLY A 197 1.69 -2.48 -8.43
CA GLY A 197 1.79 -1.50 -9.52
C GLY A 197 3.18 -1.32 -10.14
N VAL A 198 4.22 -1.99 -9.66
CA VAL A 198 5.56 -1.94 -10.29
C VAL A 198 5.54 -2.62 -11.65
N LEU A 199 4.97 -3.83 -11.74
CA LEU A 199 4.85 -4.58 -12.99
C LEU A 199 4.02 -3.82 -14.02
N ASP A 200 2.87 -3.31 -13.59
CA ASP A 200 1.98 -2.50 -14.41
C ASP A 200 2.65 -1.22 -14.95
N ARG A 201 3.38 -0.45 -14.13
CA ARG A 201 4.15 0.72 -14.64
C ARG A 201 5.17 0.33 -15.70
N LYS A 202 5.81 -0.84 -15.54
CA LYS A 202 6.77 -1.34 -16.53
C LYS A 202 6.06 -1.68 -17.83
N LEU A 203 4.89 -2.30 -17.78
CA LEU A 203 4.09 -2.65 -18.96
C LEU A 203 3.51 -1.41 -19.66
N ARG A 204 2.93 -0.45 -18.91
CA ARG A 204 2.42 0.83 -19.46
C ARG A 204 3.48 1.62 -20.24
N ALA A 205 4.76 1.49 -19.89
CA ALA A 205 5.83 2.16 -20.64
C ALA A 205 5.87 1.73 -22.12
N TYR A 206 5.47 0.48 -22.41
CA TYR A 206 5.36 -0.05 -23.77
C TYR A 206 4.06 0.40 -24.45
N GLU A 207 2.93 0.45 -23.72
CA GLU A 207 1.64 0.97 -24.24
C GLU A 207 1.72 2.43 -24.69
N HIS A 208 2.34 3.30 -23.88
CA HIS A 208 2.50 4.73 -24.20
C HIS A 208 3.34 4.97 -25.46
N LEU A 209 4.08 3.95 -25.91
CA LEU A 209 4.86 3.98 -27.13
C LEU A 209 4.10 3.38 -28.32
N GLY A 210 2.83 3.03 -28.16
CA GLY A 210 1.96 2.54 -29.23
C GLY A 210 2.10 1.05 -29.52
N CYS A 211 2.71 0.26 -28.62
CA CYS A 211 2.66 -1.20 -28.70
C CYS A 211 1.27 -1.69 -28.27
N SER A 212 0.62 -2.51 -29.09
CA SER A 212 -0.62 -3.19 -28.71
C SER A 212 -0.37 -4.35 -27.74
N ASP A 213 -1.40 -4.81 -27.05
CA ASP A 213 -1.32 -5.96 -26.12
C ASP A 213 -0.75 -7.22 -26.79
N ALA A 214 -1.15 -7.48 -28.03
CA ALA A 214 -0.62 -8.60 -28.82
C ALA A 214 0.88 -8.44 -29.08
N GLN A 215 1.33 -7.22 -29.40
CA GLN A 215 2.73 -6.90 -29.67
C GLN A 215 3.61 -7.00 -28.42
N MET A 216 3.10 -6.52 -27.28
CA MET A 216 3.74 -6.70 -25.98
C MET A 216 3.83 -8.19 -25.62
N GLY A 217 2.75 -8.95 -25.86
CA GLY A 217 2.71 -10.40 -25.65
C GLY A 217 3.63 -11.21 -26.59
N ASP A 218 4.00 -10.68 -27.75
CA ASP A 218 5.03 -11.25 -28.63
C ASP A 218 6.45 -10.89 -28.14
N LEU A 219 6.65 -9.64 -27.70
CA LEU A 219 7.94 -9.15 -27.19
C LEU A 219 8.35 -9.88 -25.91
N PHE A 220 7.48 -9.95 -24.90
CA PHE A 220 7.77 -10.64 -23.64
C PHE A 220 7.82 -12.15 -23.78
N ARG A 221 7.26 -12.71 -24.87
CA ARG A 221 7.46 -14.12 -25.21
C ARG A 221 8.87 -14.40 -25.71
N LYS A 222 9.49 -13.46 -26.42
CA LYS A 222 10.87 -13.60 -26.88
C LYS A 222 11.87 -13.31 -25.76
N ASP A 223 11.57 -12.35 -24.88
CA ASP A 223 12.50 -11.95 -23.83
C ASP A 223 11.78 -11.46 -22.57
N THR A 224 11.57 -12.38 -21.63
CA THR A 224 10.95 -12.09 -20.32
C THR A 224 11.85 -11.27 -19.40
N ALA A 225 13.17 -11.24 -19.66
CA ALA A 225 14.14 -10.48 -18.87
C ALA A 225 13.87 -8.97 -18.92
N LEU A 226 13.21 -8.48 -19.99
CA LEU A 226 12.83 -7.08 -20.14
C LEU A 226 11.89 -6.60 -19.02
N LEU A 227 11.07 -7.48 -18.46
CA LEU A 227 10.22 -7.15 -17.31
C LEU A 227 11.03 -6.95 -16.02
N PHE A 228 12.28 -7.43 -15.98
CA PHE A 228 13.18 -7.28 -14.82
C PHE A 228 14.00 -6.00 -14.84
N GLU A 229 14.41 -5.58 -16.03
CA GLU A 229 15.50 -4.64 -16.16
C GLU A 229 15.05 -3.17 -16.27
N GLY A 230 15.58 -2.33 -15.38
CA GLY A 230 15.42 -0.89 -15.49
C GLY A 230 14.05 -0.35 -15.05
N SER A 231 13.70 0.83 -15.56
CA SER A 231 12.54 1.63 -15.12
C SER A 231 11.54 1.88 -16.25
N GLY A 232 11.65 1.13 -17.36
CA GLY A 232 10.92 1.40 -18.61
C GLY A 232 11.45 2.63 -19.39
N LYS A 233 12.24 3.52 -18.78
CA LYS A 233 12.85 4.69 -19.43
C LYS A 233 13.65 4.36 -20.70
N GLN A 234 14.26 3.18 -20.74
CA GLN A 234 15.04 2.70 -21.89
C GLN A 234 14.19 2.59 -23.16
N VAL A 235 12.92 2.20 -23.01
CA VAL A 235 11.99 2.03 -24.13
C VAL A 235 11.76 3.37 -24.82
N TYR A 236 11.49 4.44 -24.05
CA TYR A 236 11.35 5.79 -24.60
C TYR A 236 12.61 6.30 -25.29
N VAL A 237 13.80 6.01 -24.73
CA VAL A 237 15.08 6.44 -25.30
C VAL A 237 15.35 5.77 -26.65
N VAL A 238 15.18 4.45 -26.73
CA VAL A 238 15.46 3.69 -27.96
C VAL A 238 14.39 3.98 -29.02
N VAL A 239 13.11 3.88 -28.67
CA VAL A 239 12.00 4.13 -29.60
C VAL A 239 12.00 5.58 -30.09
N GLY A 240 12.14 6.55 -29.18
CA GLY A 240 12.18 7.96 -29.55
C GLY A 240 13.38 8.33 -30.44
N ALA A 241 14.53 7.67 -30.27
CA ALA A 241 15.68 7.87 -31.14
C ALA A 241 15.43 7.32 -32.56
N LEU A 242 14.88 6.11 -32.67
CA LEU A 242 14.59 5.49 -33.97
C LEU A 242 13.50 6.26 -34.74
N LEU A 243 12.46 6.74 -34.04
CA LEU A 243 11.44 7.62 -34.63
C LEU A 243 12.04 8.92 -35.16
N LYS A 244 12.95 9.55 -34.41
CA LYS A 244 13.64 10.78 -34.85
C LYS A 244 14.55 10.58 -36.05
N LEU A 245 14.99 9.36 -36.32
CA LEU A 245 15.74 9.00 -37.52
C LEU A 245 14.83 8.69 -38.72
N GLY A 246 13.52 8.85 -38.59
CA GLY A 246 12.55 8.76 -39.68
C GLY A 246 11.77 7.46 -39.76
N LEU A 247 11.96 6.53 -38.81
CA LEU A 247 11.24 5.24 -38.84
C LEU A 247 9.81 5.42 -38.39
N LYS A 248 8.92 4.64 -39.02
CA LYS A 248 7.55 4.50 -38.57
C LYS A 248 7.49 3.52 -37.39
N MET A 249 6.49 3.66 -36.52
CA MET A 249 6.33 2.84 -35.32
C MET A 249 6.31 1.32 -35.60
N ASN A 250 5.74 0.89 -36.72
CA ASN A 250 5.71 -0.52 -37.14
C ASN A 250 7.12 -1.05 -37.47
N GLU A 251 7.99 -0.22 -38.05
CA GLU A 251 9.38 -0.57 -38.37
C GLU A 251 10.22 -0.62 -37.09
N VAL A 252 10.00 0.34 -36.19
CA VAL A 252 10.62 0.34 -34.85
C VAL A 252 10.23 -0.93 -34.08
N TYR A 253 8.94 -1.27 -34.08
CA TYR A 253 8.45 -2.49 -33.44
C TYR A 253 9.10 -3.75 -34.04
N ALA A 254 9.18 -3.86 -35.37
CA ALA A 254 9.81 -5.00 -36.04
C ALA A 254 11.30 -5.14 -35.65
N LEU A 255 12.04 -4.03 -35.55
CA LEU A 255 13.45 -4.01 -35.14
C LEU A 255 13.64 -4.43 -33.68
N VAL A 256 12.81 -3.90 -32.79
CA VAL A 256 12.82 -4.24 -31.35
C VAL A 256 12.42 -5.69 -31.15
N LEU A 257 11.42 -6.19 -31.86
CA LEU A 257 10.98 -7.58 -31.77
C LEU A 257 12.05 -8.55 -32.31
N LYS A 258 12.88 -8.13 -33.28
CA LYS A 258 14.03 -8.90 -33.74
C LYS A 258 15.18 -8.88 -32.72
N ASN A 259 15.33 -7.78 -31.96
CA ASN A 259 16.44 -7.58 -31.01
C ASN A 259 15.96 -7.07 -29.63
N PRO A 260 15.16 -7.83 -28.85
CA PRO A 260 14.51 -7.32 -27.63
C PRO A 260 15.48 -6.74 -26.60
N GLN A 261 16.67 -7.35 -26.51
CA GLN A 261 17.78 -6.96 -25.63
C GLN A 261 18.23 -5.50 -25.79
N ILE A 262 17.93 -4.82 -26.90
CA ILE A 262 18.21 -3.39 -27.09
C ILE A 262 17.57 -2.51 -26.00
N LEU A 263 16.45 -2.97 -25.44
CA LEU A 263 15.70 -2.30 -24.39
C LEU A 263 16.30 -2.50 -22.99
N SER A 264 17.32 -3.35 -22.84
CA SER A 264 18.06 -3.47 -21.58
C SER A 264 18.79 -2.15 -21.23
N PRO A 265 18.98 -1.82 -19.94
CA PRO A 265 19.74 -0.65 -19.51
C PRO A 265 21.17 -0.62 -20.05
N LYS A 266 21.78 -1.80 -20.26
CA LYS A 266 23.13 -1.92 -20.79
C LYS A 266 23.15 -1.64 -22.29
N CYS A 267 22.28 -2.28 -23.06
CA CYS A 267 22.28 -2.13 -24.51
C CYS A 267 21.78 -0.76 -24.95
N SER A 268 20.73 -0.22 -24.33
CA SER A 268 20.24 1.13 -24.61
C SER A 268 21.33 2.21 -24.41
N LYS A 269 22.16 2.07 -23.37
CA LYS A 269 23.30 2.98 -23.14
C LYS A 269 24.38 2.87 -24.23
N ASN A 270 24.65 1.67 -24.71
CA ASN A 270 25.63 1.45 -25.79
C ASN A 270 25.09 1.95 -27.14
N PHE A 271 23.83 1.65 -27.44
CA PHE A 271 23.09 2.18 -28.59
C PHE A 271 23.14 3.71 -28.63
N TRP A 272 22.85 4.38 -27.51
CA TRP A 272 22.89 5.84 -27.46
C TRP A 272 24.29 6.41 -27.73
N LYS A 273 25.34 5.73 -27.24
CA LYS A 273 26.73 6.10 -27.55
C LYS A 273 27.08 5.88 -29.02
N ALA A 274 26.55 4.82 -29.65
CA ALA A 274 26.73 4.56 -31.06
C ALA A 274 26.09 5.65 -31.91
N LEU A 275 24.85 5.98 -31.60
CA LEU A 275 24.13 7.03 -32.28
C LEU A 275 24.83 8.39 -32.13
N HIS A 276 25.26 8.74 -30.93
CA HIS A 276 26.04 9.96 -30.68
C HIS A 276 27.36 9.98 -31.46
N PHE A 277 28.06 8.85 -31.51
CA PHE A 277 29.31 8.73 -32.29
C PHE A 277 29.06 9.02 -33.76
N LEU A 278 28.05 8.39 -34.37
CA LEU A 278 27.74 8.53 -35.79
C LEU A 278 27.33 9.97 -36.14
N PHE A 279 26.55 10.63 -35.28
CA PHE A 279 26.25 12.06 -35.44
C PHE A 279 27.48 12.96 -35.28
N GLU A 280 28.36 12.64 -34.33
CA GLU A 280 29.57 13.43 -34.09
C GLU A 280 30.56 13.34 -35.25
N ILE A 281 30.57 12.24 -36.02
CA ILE A 281 31.35 12.14 -37.28
C ILE A 281 30.61 12.72 -38.50
N GLU A 282 29.46 13.37 -38.31
CA GLU A 282 28.62 13.95 -39.38
C GLU A 282 28.12 12.91 -40.40
N MET A 283 27.80 11.70 -39.94
CA MET A 283 27.12 10.70 -40.75
C MET A 283 25.70 11.15 -41.11
N GLU A 284 25.30 10.94 -42.37
CA GLU A 284 23.95 11.27 -42.84
C GLU A 284 22.90 10.32 -42.23
N PRO A 285 21.68 10.80 -41.93
CA PRO A 285 20.64 9.99 -41.28
C PRO A 285 20.31 8.67 -41.98
N ASP A 286 20.28 8.64 -43.31
CA ASP A 286 19.98 7.43 -44.08
C ASP A 286 21.07 6.36 -43.90
N ASN A 287 22.34 6.77 -43.91
CA ASN A 287 23.49 5.91 -43.65
C ASN A 287 23.53 5.43 -42.19
N ILE A 288 23.18 6.30 -41.23
CA ILE A 288 23.01 5.91 -39.82
C ILE A 288 21.96 4.80 -39.74
N MET A 289 20.83 4.96 -40.43
CA MET A 289 19.74 4.00 -40.39
C MET A 289 20.10 2.65 -41.00
N GLN A 290 20.87 2.64 -42.09
CA GLN A 290 21.38 1.41 -42.68
C GLN A 290 22.29 0.66 -41.70
N ILE A 291 23.25 1.37 -41.07
CA ILE A 291 24.17 0.78 -40.08
C ILE A 291 23.41 0.26 -38.86
N LEU A 292 22.47 1.04 -38.33
CA LEU A 292 21.68 0.65 -37.16
C LEU A 292 20.78 -0.55 -37.47
N SER A 293 20.12 -0.60 -38.63
CA SER A 293 19.17 -1.68 -38.96
C SER A 293 19.89 -3.02 -39.18
N ILE A 294 21.10 -3.00 -39.73
CA ILE A 294 21.90 -4.20 -40.00
C ILE A 294 22.64 -4.68 -38.76
N HIS A 295 23.15 -3.76 -37.93
CA HIS A 295 24.11 -4.09 -36.85
C HIS A 295 23.62 -3.72 -35.43
N LEU A 296 22.31 -3.56 -35.22
CA LEU A 296 21.71 -3.12 -33.96
C LEU A 296 22.15 -3.96 -32.75
N GLU A 297 22.18 -5.28 -32.91
CA GLU A 297 22.54 -6.23 -31.87
C GLU A 297 23.98 -6.03 -31.40
N ILE A 298 24.90 -5.85 -32.36
CA ILE A 298 26.32 -5.63 -32.10
C ILE A 298 26.51 -4.27 -31.40
N LEU A 299 25.82 -3.23 -31.85
CA LEU A 299 25.89 -1.89 -31.26
C LEU A 299 25.29 -1.81 -29.85
N GLY A 300 24.27 -2.59 -29.55
CA GLY A 300 23.75 -2.74 -28.19
C GLY A 300 24.71 -3.49 -27.26
N SER A 301 25.36 -4.53 -27.77
CA SER A 301 26.15 -5.45 -26.94
C SER A 301 27.54 -4.91 -26.54
N HIS A 302 28.09 -3.96 -27.30
CA HIS A 302 29.48 -3.52 -27.17
C HIS A 302 29.62 -2.04 -26.81
N SER A 303 30.60 -1.72 -25.96
CA SER A 303 30.91 -0.33 -25.61
C SER A 303 31.84 0.31 -26.64
N LEU A 304 31.55 1.54 -27.04
CA LEU A 304 32.35 2.30 -28.02
C LEU A 304 33.37 3.25 -27.36
N LYS A 305 34.52 3.42 -28.02
CA LYS A 305 35.50 4.51 -27.83
C LYS A 305 34.87 5.82 -28.31
N GLY A 306 35.31 6.94 -27.76
CA GLY A 306 34.82 8.26 -28.20
C GLY A 306 35.38 8.65 -29.58
N PRO A 307 34.69 9.50 -30.35
CA PRO A 307 35.13 9.93 -31.69
C PRO A 307 36.54 10.49 -31.73
N LYS A 308 36.93 11.33 -30.75
CA LYS A 308 38.29 11.85 -30.61
C LYS A 308 39.36 10.75 -30.47
N THR A 309 39.04 9.68 -29.73
CA THR A 309 39.96 8.55 -29.55
C THR A 309 40.09 7.72 -30.82
N VAL A 310 38.99 7.56 -31.57
CA VAL A 310 39.00 6.84 -32.84
C VAL A 310 39.74 7.64 -33.90
N LEU A 311 39.47 8.94 -34.01
CA LEU A 311 40.15 9.86 -34.92
C LEU A 311 41.65 9.94 -34.66
N ARG A 312 42.10 9.92 -33.39
CA ARG A 312 43.55 9.88 -33.08
C ARG A 312 44.24 8.63 -33.60
N ASN A 313 43.51 7.50 -33.64
CA ASN A 313 44.05 6.22 -34.09
C ASN A 313 43.81 5.96 -35.57
N PHE A 314 43.04 6.83 -36.24
CA PHE A 314 42.74 6.78 -37.65
C PHE A 314 43.62 7.81 -38.36
N SER A 315 44.38 7.39 -39.37
CA SER A 315 45.31 8.25 -40.10
C SER A 315 44.58 9.14 -41.11
N GLY A 316 43.56 9.89 -40.67
CA GLY A 316 42.71 10.72 -41.50
C GLY A 316 41.83 11.66 -40.69
N ASP A 317 41.12 12.55 -41.39
CA ASP A 317 40.18 13.48 -40.77
C ASP A 317 38.78 12.87 -40.57
N LYS A 318 37.90 13.66 -39.95
CA LYS A 318 36.51 13.26 -39.67
C LYS A 318 35.74 12.86 -40.93
N HIS A 319 35.97 13.55 -42.03
CA HIS A 319 35.30 13.28 -43.30
C HIS A 319 35.76 11.94 -43.88
N SER A 320 37.07 11.70 -43.88
CA SER A 320 37.69 10.45 -44.35
C SER A 320 37.23 9.24 -43.51
N LEU A 321 37.05 9.42 -42.20
CA LEU A 321 36.48 8.39 -41.33
C LEU A 321 35.00 8.11 -41.66
N CYS A 322 34.22 9.16 -41.93
CA CYS A 322 32.82 9.03 -42.35
C CYS A 322 32.71 8.26 -43.67
N GLU A 323 33.48 8.63 -44.69
CA GLU A 323 33.52 7.95 -45.99
C GLU A 323 34.00 6.50 -45.89
N SER A 324 35.01 6.23 -45.04
CA SER A 324 35.47 4.86 -44.79
C SER A 324 34.37 3.98 -44.17
N ILE A 325 33.56 4.54 -43.26
CA ILE A 325 32.45 3.82 -42.62
C ILE A 325 31.28 3.62 -43.60
N LYS A 326 31.02 4.57 -44.51
CA LYS A 326 30.01 4.41 -45.57
C LYS A 326 30.38 3.28 -46.53
N ASN A 327 31.66 3.21 -46.94
CA ASN A 327 32.15 2.21 -47.88
C ASN A 327 32.24 0.80 -47.26
N ASP A 328 32.67 0.71 -46.00
CA ASP A 328 32.66 -0.54 -45.24
C ASP A 328 32.24 -0.31 -43.77
N PRO A 329 30.96 -0.58 -43.43
CA PRO A 329 30.46 -0.51 -42.07
C PRO A 329 31.22 -1.39 -41.07
N SER A 330 31.94 -2.43 -41.53
CA SER A 330 32.76 -3.28 -40.66
C SER A 330 33.96 -2.53 -40.09
N THR A 331 34.48 -1.55 -40.82
CA THR A 331 35.56 -0.66 -40.39
C THR A 331 35.15 0.15 -39.15
N PHE A 332 33.87 0.52 -39.02
CA PHE A 332 33.32 1.17 -37.82
C PHE A 332 33.51 0.29 -36.57
N PHE A 333 33.17 -1.00 -36.64
CA PHE A 333 33.26 -1.91 -35.49
C PHE A 333 34.70 -2.16 -35.04
N ASN A 334 35.63 -2.29 -36.00
CA ASN A 334 37.05 -2.55 -35.74
C ASN A 334 37.80 -1.37 -35.10
N LEU A 335 37.38 -0.15 -35.42
CA LEU A 335 38.00 1.08 -34.92
C LEU A 335 37.32 1.58 -33.65
N ALA A 336 35.98 1.54 -33.61
CA ALA A 336 35.20 2.23 -32.59
C ALA A 336 34.88 1.37 -31.35
N PHE A 337 34.85 0.03 -31.40
CA PHE A 337 34.60 -0.74 -30.17
C PHE A 337 35.79 -0.76 -29.20
N LYS A 338 35.50 -0.74 -27.89
CA LYS A 338 36.49 -0.85 -26.81
C LYS A 338 37.03 -2.27 -26.68
N SER A 339 36.22 -3.28 -27.02
CA SER A 339 36.62 -4.68 -27.11
C SER A 339 36.52 -5.10 -28.58
N ASN A 340 37.63 -5.50 -29.19
CA ASN A 340 37.64 -6.06 -30.54
C ASN A 340 36.79 -7.35 -30.56
N ILE A 341 35.62 -7.31 -31.19
CA ILE A 341 34.87 -8.51 -31.58
C ILE A 341 34.56 -8.37 -33.07
N CYS A 342 35.61 -8.37 -33.87
CA CYS A 342 35.71 -9.41 -34.88
C CYS A 342 36.96 -10.20 -34.49
N ASN A 343 36.79 -11.52 -34.38
CA ASN A 343 37.80 -12.53 -34.08
C ASN A 343 38.29 -12.58 -32.63
N ALA A 344 37.82 -13.59 -31.90
CA ALA A 344 38.54 -14.15 -30.75
C ALA A 344 39.99 -14.54 -31.13
N GLU A 345 40.27 -14.79 -32.41
CA GLU A 345 41.62 -14.96 -32.96
C GLU A 345 42.43 -13.64 -33.04
N TYR A 346 41.79 -12.46 -33.04
CA TYR A 346 42.44 -11.16 -33.24
C TYR A 346 42.57 -10.35 -31.93
N VAL A 347 41.89 -10.78 -30.86
CA VAL A 347 42.13 -10.27 -29.48
C VAL A 347 43.49 -10.74 -28.96
N ALA A 348 44.00 -11.89 -29.43
CA ALA A 348 45.38 -12.31 -29.19
C ALA A 348 46.41 -11.27 -29.71
N ALA A 349 46.03 -10.44 -30.69
CA ALA A 349 46.95 -9.56 -31.40
C ALA A 349 46.99 -8.09 -30.94
N ARG A 350 46.10 -7.61 -30.04
CA ARG A 350 46.02 -6.16 -29.70
C ARG A 350 46.37 -5.74 -28.28
N ASN A 351 46.61 -6.67 -27.35
CA ASN A 351 47.33 -6.41 -26.09
C ASN A 351 47.66 -7.76 -25.42
N PRO A 352 48.73 -8.43 -25.86
CA PRO A 352 49.16 -9.70 -25.29
C PRO A 352 49.33 -9.59 -23.77
N SER A 353 49.90 -8.50 -23.27
CA SER A 353 50.32 -8.38 -21.87
C SER A 353 49.19 -8.55 -20.85
N ASN A 354 48.05 -7.87 -20.98
CA ASN A 354 47.01 -7.92 -19.93
C ASN A 354 46.21 -9.25 -19.92
N PHE A 355 46.02 -9.88 -21.08
CA PHE A 355 45.42 -11.22 -21.13
C PHE A 355 46.40 -12.27 -20.64
N VAL A 356 47.69 -12.14 -20.99
CA VAL A 356 48.77 -13.00 -20.50
C VAL A 356 48.92 -12.87 -18.99
N GLU A 357 49.04 -11.66 -18.44
CA GLU A 357 49.16 -11.39 -17.00
C GLU A 357 47.96 -11.94 -16.20
N LYS A 358 46.74 -11.83 -16.75
CA LYS A 358 45.55 -12.37 -16.09
C LYS A 358 45.47 -13.89 -16.17
N THR A 359 45.89 -14.46 -17.31
CA THR A 359 45.98 -15.91 -17.50
C THR A 359 47.05 -16.49 -16.57
N GLU A 360 48.22 -15.86 -16.49
CA GLU A 360 49.32 -16.20 -15.60
C GLU A 360 48.89 -16.13 -14.14
N PHE A 361 48.17 -15.07 -13.72
CA PHE A 361 47.59 -15.00 -12.38
C PHE A 361 46.65 -16.18 -12.08
N LEU A 362 45.75 -16.53 -13.02
CA LEU A 362 44.81 -17.63 -12.83
C LEU A 362 45.50 -19.00 -12.78
N LEU A 363 46.52 -19.21 -13.63
CA LEU A 363 47.37 -20.40 -13.57
C LEU A 363 48.10 -20.49 -12.22
N ARG A 364 48.65 -19.36 -11.74
CA ARG A 364 49.35 -19.27 -10.45
C ARG A 364 48.47 -19.64 -9.26
N ILE A 365 47.19 -19.28 -9.26
CA ILE A 365 46.25 -19.68 -8.20
C ILE A 365 45.66 -21.10 -8.43
N GLY A 366 46.09 -21.79 -9.49
CA GLY A 366 45.84 -23.21 -9.74
C GLY A 366 44.62 -23.52 -10.62
N TYR A 367 44.24 -22.65 -11.56
CA TYR A 367 43.32 -23.03 -12.64
C TYR A 367 44.08 -23.80 -13.73
N VAL A 368 43.41 -24.75 -14.38
CA VAL A 368 43.99 -25.53 -15.48
C VAL A 368 43.86 -24.76 -16.79
N GLU A 369 44.96 -24.62 -17.53
CA GLU A 369 44.99 -23.94 -18.82
C GLU A 369 43.94 -24.52 -19.78
N ASN A 370 43.27 -23.66 -20.55
CA ASN A 370 42.25 -24.03 -21.54
C ASN A 370 41.04 -24.83 -21.02
N SER A 371 40.84 -24.93 -19.71
CA SER A 371 39.65 -25.56 -19.12
C SER A 371 38.41 -24.67 -19.22
N GLU A 372 37.22 -25.28 -19.23
CA GLU A 372 35.96 -24.54 -19.16
C GLU A 372 35.85 -23.70 -17.86
N GLU A 373 36.48 -24.18 -16.79
CA GLU A 373 36.57 -23.52 -15.49
C GLU A 373 37.45 -22.26 -15.55
N MET A 374 38.57 -22.30 -16.26
CA MET A 374 39.44 -21.15 -16.55
C MET A 374 38.68 -20.09 -17.35
N VAL A 375 37.90 -20.50 -18.35
CA VAL A 375 37.06 -19.58 -19.13
C VAL A 375 35.97 -18.93 -18.26
N LYS A 376 35.35 -19.69 -17.34
CA LYS A 376 34.41 -19.16 -16.34
C LYS A 376 35.11 -18.22 -15.36
N ALA A 377 36.33 -18.53 -14.94
CA ALA A 377 37.13 -17.72 -14.03
C ALA A 377 37.54 -16.38 -14.66
N LEU A 378 37.99 -16.38 -15.92
CA LEU A 378 38.34 -15.16 -16.67
C LEU A 378 37.19 -14.14 -16.70
N LYS A 379 35.93 -14.61 -16.68
CA LYS A 379 34.71 -13.77 -16.58
C LYS A 379 34.40 -13.32 -15.14
N ARG A 380 34.69 -14.13 -14.13
CA ARG A 380 34.39 -13.85 -12.70
C ARG A 380 35.39 -12.86 -12.07
N PHE A 381 36.68 -12.99 -12.37
CA PHE A 381 37.72 -12.09 -11.87
C PHE A 381 37.71 -10.74 -12.60
N ARG A 382 37.60 -9.63 -11.87
CA ARG A 382 37.55 -8.28 -12.44
C ARG A 382 38.84 -7.51 -12.14
N GLY A 383 39.53 -7.03 -13.17
CA GLY A 383 40.79 -6.27 -13.04
C GLY A 383 41.85 -6.73 -14.05
N ARG A 384 42.96 -5.99 -14.10
CA ARG A 384 44.19 -6.41 -14.80
C ARG A 384 44.93 -7.47 -13.97
N GLY A 385 45.75 -8.30 -14.62
CA GLY A 385 46.51 -9.36 -13.94
C GLY A 385 47.43 -8.82 -12.83
N ASP A 386 48.18 -7.76 -13.12
CA ASP A 386 49.06 -7.07 -12.15
C ASP A 386 48.32 -6.57 -10.90
N GLN A 387 47.14 -5.97 -11.07
CA GLN A 387 46.32 -5.45 -9.96
C GLN A 387 45.68 -6.58 -9.14
N LEU A 388 45.29 -7.68 -9.80
CA LEU A 388 44.80 -8.87 -9.10
C LEU A 388 45.93 -9.51 -8.28
N GLN A 389 47.13 -9.55 -8.85
CA GLN A 389 48.32 -10.05 -8.19
C GLN A 389 48.69 -9.17 -6.98
N GLU A 390 48.68 -7.84 -7.13
CA GLU A 390 48.95 -6.90 -6.02
C GLU A 390 48.00 -7.12 -4.84
N ARG A 391 46.70 -7.31 -5.09
CA ARG A 391 45.70 -7.52 -4.05
C ARG A 391 45.80 -8.91 -3.42
N PHE A 392 46.15 -9.91 -4.23
CA PHE A 392 46.43 -11.25 -3.75
C PHE A 392 47.66 -11.26 -2.84
N ASP A 393 48.75 -10.62 -3.27
CA ASP A 393 49.99 -10.52 -2.52
C ASP A 393 49.78 -9.74 -1.21
N CYS A 394 48.91 -8.73 -1.19
CA CYS A 394 48.51 -8.05 0.06
C CYS A 394 47.93 -9.02 1.11
N LEU A 395 47.14 -10.02 0.69
CA LEU A 395 46.58 -11.03 1.60
C LEU A 395 47.66 -11.99 2.11
N VAL A 396 48.59 -12.40 1.25
CA VAL A 396 49.70 -13.29 1.62
C VAL A 396 50.69 -12.55 2.53
N GLN A 397 51.03 -11.30 2.22
CA GLN A 397 51.90 -10.44 3.03
C GLN A 397 51.29 -10.12 4.41
N ALA A 398 49.97 -10.18 4.55
CA ALA A 398 49.30 -10.06 5.83
C ALA A 398 49.47 -11.29 6.75
N GLY A 399 50.08 -12.38 6.25
CA GLY A 399 50.38 -13.59 7.01
C GLY A 399 49.51 -14.80 6.65
N LEU A 400 48.67 -14.72 5.61
CA LEU A 400 47.87 -15.86 5.15
C LEU A 400 48.67 -16.81 4.25
N ASP A 401 48.45 -18.11 4.41
CA ASP A 401 49.05 -19.13 3.54
C ASP A 401 48.59 -18.99 2.07
N PHE A 402 49.52 -19.15 1.14
CA PHE A 402 49.28 -18.99 -0.29
C PHE A 402 48.17 -19.92 -0.82
N ASN A 403 48.14 -21.17 -0.37
CA ASN A 403 47.13 -22.15 -0.83
C ASN A 403 45.76 -21.84 -0.22
N ALA A 404 45.74 -21.41 1.05
CA ALA A 404 44.53 -20.94 1.71
C ALA A 404 43.93 -19.72 1.00
N VAL A 405 44.75 -18.73 0.63
CA VAL A 405 44.31 -17.55 -0.14
C VAL A 405 43.83 -17.97 -1.54
N SER A 406 44.54 -18.87 -2.21
CA SER A 406 44.16 -19.37 -3.54
C SER A 406 42.79 -20.05 -3.53
N SER A 407 42.56 -20.95 -2.57
CA SER A 407 41.26 -21.62 -2.39
C SER A 407 40.15 -20.63 -2.04
N MET A 408 40.41 -19.73 -1.10
CA MET A 408 39.50 -18.67 -0.69
C MET A 408 39.07 -17.79 -1.88
N VAL A 409 40.03 -17.32 -2.67
CA VAL A 409 39.80 -16.41 -3.80
C VAL A 409 39.09 -17.12 -4.95
N LYS A 410 39.31 -18.42 -5.15
CA LYS A 410 38.53 -19.25 -6.09
C LYS A 410 37.06 -19.35 -5.68
N GLN A 411 36.78 -19.52 -4.38
CA GLN A 411 35.41 -19.59 -3.85
C GLN A 411 34.72 -18.22 -3.83
N ALA A 412 35.46 -17.16 -3.51
CA ALA A 412 34.95 -15.79 -3.41
C ALA A 412 35.83 -14.79 -4.20
N PRO A 413 35.75 -14.77 -5.56
CA PRO A 413 36.57 -13.88 -6.39
C PRO A 413 36.34 -12.39 -6.11
N THR A 414 35.18 -12.05 -5.54
CA THR A 414 34.80 -10.68 -5.20
C THR A 414 35.65 -10.05 -4.11
N VAL A 415 36.38 -10.85 -3.32
CA VAL A 415 37.34 -10.36 -2.31
C VAL A 415 38.40 -9.47 -2.95
N LEU A 416 38.85 -9.81 -4.17
CA LEU A 416 39.84 -9.03 -4.91
C LEU A 416 39.26 -7.81 -5.63
N ASN A 417 37.98 -7.47 -5.45
CA ASN A 417 37.39 -6.25 -6.01
C ASN A 417 37.64 -5.00 -5.15
N GLN A 418 38.28 -5.16 -3.99
CA GLN A 418 38.69 -4.04 -3.13
C GLN A 418 40.03 -3.45 -3.60
N THR A 419 40.31 -2.21 -3.26
CA THR A 419 41.66 -1.63 -3.45
C THR A 419 42.60 -2.12 -2.35
N LYS A 420 43.92 -2.09 -2.62
CA LYS A 420 44.95 -2.55 -1.68
C LYS A 420 44.86 -1.85 -0.33
N ASP A 421 44.72 -0.53 -0.34
CA ASP A 421 44.62 0.30 0.87
C ASP A 421 43.41 -0.07 1.76
N ILE A 422 42.30 -0.47 1.15
CA ILE A 422 41.09 -0.91 1.87
C ILE A 422 41.28 -2.31 2.46
N LEU A 423 41.94 -3.22 1.73
CA LEU A 423 42.26 -4.55 2.26
C LEU A 423 43.20 -4.45 3.46
N GLU A 424 44.25 -3.64 3.36
CA GLU A 424 45.18 -3.39 4.47
C GLU A 424 44.47 -2.84 5.70
N LYS A 425 43.60 -1.81 5.54
CA LYS A 425 42.81 -1.26 6.65
C LYS A 425 41.90 -2.29 7.32
N LYS A 426 41.26 -3.16 6.55
CA LYS A 426 40.38 -4.21 7.09
C LYS A 426 41.16 -5.28 7.83
N ILE A 427 42.33 -5.67 7.33
CA ILE A 427 43.22 -6.62 7.98
C ILE A 427 43.79 -6.02 9.27
N ASP A 428 44.18 -4.75 9.24
CA ASP A 428 44.69 -4.02 10.39
C ASP A 428 43.64 -3.90 11.51
N CYS A 429 42.40 -3.57 11.15
CA CYS A 429 41.27 -3.55 12.09
C CYS A 429 41.00 -4.93 12.72
N LEU A 430 41.13 -6.02 11.96
CA LEU A 430 40.95 -7.37 12.49
C LEU A 430 42.04 -7.75 13.50
N ARG A 431 43.31 -7.53 13.09
CA ARG A 431 44.49 -7.96 13.84
C ARG A 431 44.77 -7.06 15.04
N ASN A 432 44.86 -5.75 14.82
CA ASN A 432 45.37 -4.83 15.84
C ASN A 432 44.26 -4.32 16.77
N TYR A 433 43.04 -4.10 16.26
CA TYR A 433 41.96 -3.53 17.08
C TYR A 433 41.24 -4.59 17.93
N LEU A 434 41.00 -5.79 17.39
CA LEU A 434 40.29 -6.85 18.12
C LEU A 434 41.17 -8.03 18.56
N GLY A 435 42.40 -8.15 18.05
CA GLY A 435 43.31 -9.25 18.39
C GLY A 435 42.94 -10.57 17.72
N TYR A 436 42.25 -10.54 16.57
CA TYR A 436 41.91 -11.78 15.85
C TYR A 436 43.08 -12.23 14.97
N PRO A 437 43.33 -13.55 14.87
CA PRO A 437 44.30 -14.06 13.90
C PRO A 437 43.79 -13.80 12.49
N VAL A 438 44.71 -13.40 11.59
CA VAL A 438 44.39 -13.06 10.20
C VAL A 438 43.75 -14.26 9.47
N ASP A 439 44.11 -15.49 9.86
CA ASP A 439 43.52 -16.75 9.37
C ASP A 439 41.99 -16.82 9.52
N SER A 440 41.41 -16.04 10.44
CA SER A 440 39.95 -15.94 10.58
C SER A 440 39.25 -15.46 9.29
N ILE A 441 39.98 -14.76 8.41
CA ILE A 441 39.48 -14.32 7.11
C ILE A 441 39.21 -15.50 6.19
N VAL A 442 40.06 -16.54 6.21
CA VAL A 442 39.90 -17.72 5.33
C VAL A 442 38.59 -18.44 5.61
N ALA A 443 38.21 -18.56 6.90
CA ALA A 443 36.95 -19.15 7.31
C ALA A 443 35.72 -18.29 6.94
N PHE A 444 35.89 -16.97 6.76
CA PHE A 444 34.82 -16.07 6.38
C PHE A 444 35.28 -14.94 5.43
N PRO A 445 35.55 -15.25 4.15
CA PRO A 445 36.18 -14.31 3.21
C PRO A 445 35.33 -13.07 2.93
N SER A 446 34.01 -13.21 3.08
CA SER A 446 33.04 -12.13 2.93
C SER A 446 33.27 -10.98 3.93
N TYR A 447 34.04 -11.19 5.00
CA TYR A 447 34.54 -10.12 5.87
C TYR A 447 35.13 -8.95 5.06
N LEU A 448 36.00 -9.26 4.09
CA LEU A 448 36.69 -8.28 3.26
C LEU A 448 35.75 -7.53 2.30
N CYS A 449 34.52 -8.02 2.13
CA CYS A 449 33.50 -7.41 1.28
C CYS A 449 32.57 -6.44 2.03
N TYR A 450 32.56 -6.43 3.36
CA TYR A 450 31.74 -5.50 4.14
C TYR A 450 32.36 -4.10 4.22
N ASP A 451 31.53 -3.08 4.38
CA ASP A 451 31.97 -1.69 4.56
C ASP A 451 32.76 -1.51 5.85
N ILE A 452 33.83 -0.70 5.79
CA ILE A 452 34.71 -0.43 6.94
C ILE A 452 33.93 0.16 8.12
N GLU A 453 32.96 1.05 7.86
CA GLU A 453 32.12 1.63 8.91
C GLU A 453 31.30 0.58 9.66
N ARG A 454 30.78 -0.43 8.94
CA ARG A 454 30.03 -1.53 9.53
C ARG A 454 30.94 -2.37 10.43
N ILE A 455 32.14 -2.70 9.94
CA ILE A 455 33.14 -3.44 10.70
C ILE A 455 33.51 -2.66 11.97
N SER A 456 33.89 -1.39 11.85
CA SER A 456 34.31 -0.55 12.98
C SER A 456 33.23 -0.39 14.04
N ARG A 457 31.97 -0.14 13.67
CA ARG A 457 30.86 0.00 14.64
C ARG A 457 30.62 -1.30 15.41
N ARG A 458 30.57 -2.43 14.72
CA ARG A 458 30.32 -3.75 15.33
C ARG A 458 31.47 -4.20 16.20
N PHE A 459 32.70 -3.95 15.75
CA PHE A 459 33.90 -4.29 16.49
C PHE A 459 34.02 -3.44 17.75
N SER A 460 33.72 -2.13 17.68
CA SER A 460 33.71 -1.24 18.86
C SER A 460 32.66 -1.66 19.88
N MET A 461 31.45 -2.02 19.42
CA MET A 461 30.39 -2.54 20.29
C MET A 461 30.81 -3.84 20.99
N TYR A 462 31.43 -4.78 20.26
CA TYR A 462 31.89 -6.03 20.82
C TYR A 462 33.04 -5.83 21.82
N ALA A 463 34.01 -4.97 21.50
CA ALA A 463 35.10 -4.62 22.41
C ALA A 463 34.55 -4.04 23.72
N TRP A 464 33.60 -3.10 23.64
CA TRP A 464 32.93 -2.53 24.80
C TRP A 464 32.16 -3.58 25.62
N LEU A 465 31.42 -4.49 24.97
CA LEU A 465 30.70 -5.56 25.68
C LEU A 465 31.66 -6.54 26.37
N ARG A 466 32.82 -6.83 25.74
CA ARG A 466 33.87 -7.67 26.31
C ARG A 466 34.50 -7.02 27.53
N GLU A 467 34.77 -5.71 27.49
CA GLU A 467 35.26 -4.94 28.65
C GLU A 467 34.26 -4.94 29.82
N LYS A 468 32.96 -4.96 29.55
CA LYS A 468 31.92 -5.06 30.58
C LYS A 468 31.63 -6.49 31.05
N GLY A 469 32.38 -7.49 30.56
CA GLY A 469 32.16 -8.91 30.88
C GLY A 469 30.84 -9.48 30.34
N ALA A 470 30.18 -8.76 29.43
CA ALA A 470 28.85 -9.09 28.92
C ALA A 470 28.88 -9.92 27.62
N ALA A 471 30.05 -10.14 27.03
CA ALA A 471 30.22 -10.95 25.82
C ALA A 471 31.32 -12.01 25.99
N LYS A 472 31.18 -13.13 25.27
CA LYS A 472 32.20 -14.19 25.23
C LYS A 472 33.55 -13.64 24.71
N PRO A 473 34.70 -14.13 25.20
CA PRO A 473 36.02 -13.56 24.86
C PRO A 473 36.41 -13.61 23.37
N MET A 474 35.96 -14.63 22.63
CA MET A 474 36.18 -14.78 21.18
C MET A 474 34.91 -15.27 20.46
N LEU A 475 34.13 -14.35 19.90
CA LEU A 475 33.08 -14.67 18.94
C LEU A 475 33.63 -14.81 17.52
N SER A 476 33.01 -15.62 16.65
CA SER A 476 33.47 -15.69 15.25
C SER A 476 33.24 -14.35 14.52
N VAL A 477 34.14 -13.99 13.61
CA VAL A 477 34.05 -12.75 12.81
C VAL A 477 32.74 -12.69 12.01
N SER A 478 32.26 -13.85 11.53
CA SER A 478 30.97 -13.96 10.85
C SER A 478 29.80 -13.56 11.76
N THR A 479 29.82 -13.99 13.03
CA THR A 479 28.78 -13.61 14.02
C THR A 479 28.80 -12.11 14.31
N LEU A 480 29.99 -11.51 14.36
CA LEU A 480 30.13 -10.07 14.66
C LEU A 480 29.64 -9.17 13.51
N VAL A 481 29.93 -9.54 12.26
CA VAL A 481 29.74 -8.65 11.09
C VAL A 481 28.49 -8.98 10.28
N ALA A 482 28.10 -10.26 10.19
CA ALA A 482 27.01 -10.73 9.33
C ALA A 482 25.60 -10.60 9.96
N CYS A 483 25.48 -10.40 11.28
CA CYS A 483 24.19 -10.20 11.95
C CYS A 483 23.52 -8.87 11.53
N SER A 484 22.19 -8.89 11.32
CA SER A 484 21.38 -7.67 11.15
C SER A 484 21.20 -6.95 12.50
N ASP A 485 20.92 -5.64 12.48
CA ASP A 485 20.75 -4.81 13.70
C ASP A 485 19.78 -5.43 14.73
N ALA A 486 18.70 -6.07 14.27
CA ALA A 486 17.71 -6.72 15.14
C ALA A 486 18.17 -8.05 15.79
N ARG A 487 19.08 -8.80 15.15
CA ARG A 487 19.52 -10.13 15.64
C ARG A 487 20.66 -10.07 16.64
N SER A 488 21.36 -8.93 16.69
CA SER A 488 22.49 -8.61 17.56
C SER A 488 22.21 -8.87 19.05
N ASN A 489 21.05 -8.45 19.55
CA ASN A 489 20.80 -8.39 20.99
C ASN A 489 20.54 -9.76 21.64
N LEU A 490 20.10 -10.78 20.87
CA LEU A 490 19.74 -12.07 21.47
C LEU A 490 20.95 -12.99 21.72
N GLN A 491 21.96 -12.94 20.85
CA GLN A 491 23.15 -13.80 20.94
C GLN A 491 24.28 -13.20 21.80
N LEU A 492 24.30 -11.87 21.97
CA LEU A 492 25.35 -11.17 22.73
C LEU A 492 25.13 -11.21 24.26
N PHE A 493 23.89 -11.32 24.77
CA PHE A 493 23.56 -11.16 26.20
C PHE A 493 23.27 -12.46 26.98
N GLY A 494 23.71 -13.62 26.51
CA GLY A 494 23.71 -14.84 27.32
C GLY A 494 22.34 -15.25 27.89
N GLY A 495 21.23 -15.00 27.17
CA GLY A 495 19.91 -15.54 27.54
C GLY A 495 19.13 -14.78 28.62
N THR A 496 19.46 -13.52 28.93
CA THR A 496 18.59 -12.67 29.78
C THR A 496 17.70 -11.75 28.94
N HIS A 497 16.38 -11.87 29.13
CA HIS A 497 15.36 -11.05 28.47
C HIS A 497 15.45 -9.58 28.92
N ILE A 498 15.94 -8.70 28.03
CA ILE A 498 15.70 -7.25 28.11
C ILE A 498 15.01 -6.85 26.79
N GLY A 499 13.91 -6.12 26.91
CA GLY A 499 12.96 -5.83 25.83
C GLY A 499 13.60 -5.27 24.55
N CYS A 500 13.16 -5.81 23.42
CA CYS A 500 13.48 -5.35 22.08
C CYS A 500 12.81 -4.00 21.82
N ASP A 501 13.57 -2.89 21.89
CA ASP A 501 13.35 -1.66 21.09
C ASP A 501 14.42 -0.59 21.41
N LEU A 502 15.71 -0.90 21.22
CA LEU A 502 16.79 0.08 21.33
C LEU A 502 17.71 0.00 20.11
N SER A 503 17.69 1.05 19.29
CA SER A 503 18.66 1.27 18.21
C SER A 503 20.01 1.73 18.79
N PHE A 504 21.11 1.51 18.06
CA PHE A 504 22.48 1.87 18.45
C PHE A 504 22.61 3.35 18.87
N SER A 505 21.93 4.27 18.18
CA SER A 505 21.89 5.69 18.53
C SER A 505 21.23 5.96 19.88
N SER A 506 20.26 5.12 20.26
CA SER A 506 19.51 5.25 21.52
C SER A 506 20.30 4.69 22.69
N ALA A 507 21.05 3.60 22.49
CA ALA A 507 21.96 3.04 23.49
C ALA A 507 23.19 3.93 23.72
N LEU A 508 23.73 4.56 22.66
CA LEU A 508 24.82 5.55 22.75
C LEU A 508 24.34 6.82 23.47
N ALA A 509 23.13 7.32 23.17
CA ALA A 509 22.52 8.46 23.87
C ALA A 509 22.18 8.16 25.34
N LEU A 510 21.85 6.90 25.68
CA LEU A 510 21.67 6.45 27.06
C LEU A 510 23.01 6.28 27.81
N ALA A 511 24.08 5.91 27.11
CA ALA A 511 25.43 5.83 27.64
C ALA A 511 26.02 7.24 27.86
N GLU A 512 25.86 8.17 26.92
CA GLU A 512 26.23 9.59 27.07
C GLU A 512 25.42 10.25 28.19
N LYS A 513 24.11 9.96 28.34
CA LYS A 513 23.31 10.42 29.49
C LYS A 513 23.72 9.80 30.83
N ARG A 514 24.28 8.58 30.82
CA ARG A 514 24.83 7.92 32.02
C ARG A 514 26.23 8.44 32.36
N GLU A 515 27.07 8.75 31.38
CA GLU A 515 28.39 9.36 31.58
C GLU A 515 28.29 10.82 32.01
N ILE A 516 27.31 11.59 31.53
CA ILE A 516 27.01 12.93 32.07
C ILE A 516 26.57 12.84 33.55
N ASN A 517 25.83 11.80 33.94
CA ASN A 517 25.43 11.57 35.35
C ASN A 517 26.58 11.07 36.25
N VAL A 518 27.58 10.38 35.69
CA VAL A 518 28.77 9.94 36.43
C VAL A 518 29.81 11.07 36.51
N GLY A 519 29.98 11.86 35.45
CA GLY A 519 30.82 13.06 35.42
C GLY A 519 30.33 14.14 36.39
N LEU A 520 29.02 14.42 36.45
CA LEU A 520 28.45 15.34 37.46
C LEU A 520 28.59 14.80 38.89
N ARG A 521 28.58 13.48 39.12
CA ARG A 521 28.79 12.89 40.45
C ARG A 521 30.25 12.91 40.91
N ILE A 522 31.21 12.92 39.99
CA ILE A 522 32.64 13.02 40.30
C ILE A 522 33.03 14.48 40.56
N GLU A 523 32.52 15.43 39.75
CA GLU A 523 32.73 16.87 39.96
C GLU A 523 32.06 17.38 41.26
N LEU A 524 30.85 16.93 41.59
CA LEU A 524 30.20 17.30 42.87
C LEU A 524 30.90 16.70 44.09
N LYS A 525 31.51 15.51 43.98
CA LYS A 525 32.32 14.95 45.06
C LYS A 525 33.65 15.68 45.22
N TRP A 526 34.26 16.16 44.14
CA TRP A 526 35.48 16.95 44.20
C TRP A 526 35.21 18.34 44.81
N VAL A 527 34.13 19.00 44.41
CA VAL A 527 33.70 20.30 44.96
C VAL A 527 33.26 20.19 46.43
N VAL A 528 32.52 19.16 46.83
CA VAL A 528 32.10 18.97 48.23
C VAL A 528 33.28 18.60 49.13
N HIS A 529 34.26 17.84 48.64
CA HIS A 529 35.49 17.50 49.37
C HIS A 529 36.45 18.68 49.49
N HIS A 530 36.51 19.56 48.49
CA HIS A 530 37.33 20.77 48.53
C HIS A 530 36.70 21.90 49.37
N ILE A 531 35.36 21.99 49.40
CA ILE A 531 34.63 22.93 50.27
C ILE A 531 34.66 22.46 51.74
N SER A 532 34.64 21.15 52.00
CA SER A 532 34.73 20.61 53.36
C SER A 532 36.13 20.71 53.98
N ARG A 533 37.21 20.75 53.17
CA ARG A 533 38.59 20.97 53.66
C ARG A 533 38.98 22.44 53.82
N ARG A 534 38.18 23.38 53.32
CA ARG A 534 38.47 24.83 53.39
C ARG A 534 37.74 25.54 54.55
N ALA A 535 37.00 24.77 55.36
CA ALA A 535 36.22 25.26 56.50
C ALA A 535 36.90 25.02 57.88
N GLU A 536 38.12 24.48 57.92
CA GLU A 536 38.85 24.16 59.17
C GLU A 536 40.18 24.92 59.37
N SER A 537 40.44 26.03 58.65
CA SER A 537 41.59 26.91 58.93
C SER A 537 41.13 28.36 59.07
N GLY A 538 41.21 28.86 60.30
CA GLY A 538 40.77 30.21 60.69
C GLY A 538 41.71 31.36 60.32
N MET A 539 41.28 32.55 60.77
CA MET A 539 41.84 33.91 60.65
C MET A 539 41.67 34.59 59.27
N ASP A 540 41.19 35.84 59.15
CA ASP A 540 40.82 36.84 60.15
C ASP A 540 39.92 37.94 59.54
N THR A 541 39.04 38.46 60.39
CA THR A 541 38.39 39.80 60.47
C THR A 541 38.28 40.72 59.23
N ALA A 542 37.05 41.17 58.93
CA ALA A 542 36.54 42.52 59.26
C ALA A 542 35.40 43.03 58.34
N ASN A 543 34.39 43.65 58.96
CA ASN A 543 33.32 44.53 58.46
C ASN A 543 32.13 43.91 57.67
N CYS A 544 30.96 43.73 58.31
CA CYS A 544 29.87 44.73 58.51
C CYS A 544 29.21 45.14 57.17
N LYS A 545 27.90 45.04 56.92
CA LYS A 545 26.70 45.04 57.77
C LYS A 545 25.47 44.62 56.95
N ASN A 546 24.44 44.14 57.65
CA ASN A 546 23.02 44.02 57.26
C ASN A 546 22.54 42.71 56.58
N LEU A 547 22.37 41.69 57.41
CA LEU A 547 21.22 40.79 57.35
C LEU A 547 20.36 41.08 58.58
N ARG A 548 19.05 41.35 58.41
CA ARG A 548 17.98 40.98 59.37
C ARG A 548 16.61 41.47 58.89
N PHE A 549 15.65 40.53 58.92
CA PHE A 549 14.17 40.60 58.93
C PHE A 549 13.68 39.54 57.93
N PHE A 550 13.34 38.29 58.30
CA PHE A 550 12.69 37.79 59.50
C PHE A 550 13.48 36.64 60.16
N GLY A 551 13.60 36.71 61.49
CA GLY A 551 14.11 35.62 62.30
C GLY A 551 13.04 34.54 62.51
N LEU A 552 13.30 33.35 61.99
CA LEU A 552 12.86 32.09 62.58
C LEU A 552 14.05 31.15 62.58
N HIS A 553 14.56 30.86 63.78
CA HIS A 553 15.62 29.88 64.01
C HIS A 553 15.03 28.47 63.85
N LEU A 554 15.38 27.76 62.79
CA LEU A 554 14.94 26.38 62.57
C LEU A 554 16.15 25.47 62.31
N ASN A 555 16.87 25.13 63.38
CA ASN A 555 18.04 24.24 63.36
C ASN A 555 17.69 22.76 63.59
N SER A 556 16.45 22.34 63.36
CA SER A 556 16.06 20.93 63.39
C SER A 556 15.98 20.36 61.97
N LEU A 557 16.51 19.14 61.78
CA LEU A 557 16.42 18.36 60.53
C LEU A 557 14.98 18.30 60.00
N ALA A 558 14.00 18.29 60.91
CA ALA A 558 12.57 18.29 60.60
C ALA A 558 12.15 19.55 59.83
N CYS A 559 12.70 20.73 60.13
CA CYS A 559 12.33 21.97 59.45
C CYS A 559 12.99 22.14 58.08
N LYS A 560 14.15 21.51 57.86
CA LYS A 560 14.77 21.41 56.53
C LYS A 560 13.99 20.46 55.62
N CYS A 561 13.46 19.36 56.19
CA CYS A 561 12.54 18.48 55.48
C CYS A 561 11.21 19.18 55.14
N VAL A 562 10.65 19.96 56.07
CA VAL A 562 9.43 20.75 55.81
C VAL A 562 9.68 21.83 54.74
N GLY A 563 10.82 22.51 54.77
CA GLY A 563 11.21 23.47 53.73
C GLY A 563 11.35 22.84 52.34
N LEU A 564 11.97 21.65 52.25
CA LEU A 564 12.08 20.89 51.01
C LEU A 564 10.73 20.35 50.52
N VAL A 565 9.83 19.97 51.43
CA VAL A 565 8.46 19.57 51.09
C VAL A 565 7.65 20.77 50.61
N VAL A 566 7.79 21.95 51.22
CA VAL A 566 7.12 23.18 50.77
C VAL A 566 7.65 23.62 49.40
N ILE A 567 8.96 23.55 49.16
CA ILE A 567 9.56 23.83 47.84
C ILE A 567 9.08 22.82 46.80
N ALA A 568 9.02 21.52 47.13
CA ALA A 568 8.48 20.49 46.25
C ALA A 568 6.98 20.67 45.98
N LEU A 569 6.21 21.16 46.96
CA LEU A 569 4.78 21.47 46.81
C LEU A 569 4.56 22.74 45.97
N VAL A 570 5.42 23.75 46.08
CA VAL A 570 5.38 24.97 45.25
C VAL A 570 5.78 24.65 43.81
N VAL A 571 6.84 23.85 43.60
CA VAL A 571 7.22 23.36 42.26
C VAL A 571 6.12 22.47 41.66
N ARG A 572 5.46 21.64 42.48
CA ARG A 572 4.30 20.83 42.05
C ARG A 572 3.05 21.67 41.75
N ALA A 573 2.88 22.83 42.40
CA ALA A 573 1.77 23.75 42.16
C ALA A 573 2.01 24.71 40.98
N VAL A 574 3.27 24.96 40.62
CA VAL A 574 3.68 25.86 39.51
C VAL A 574 3.92 25.09 38.21
N CYS A 575 4.41 23.84 38.26
CA CYS A 575 4.80 23.05 37.07
C CYS A 575 3.78 21.98 36.63
N LEU A 576 2.64 21.83 37.29
CA LEU A 576 1.52 21.01 36.82
C LEU A 576 0.22 21.85 36.81
N PRO A 577 -0.64 21.72 35.78
CA PRO A 577 -1.97 22.32 35.82
C PRO A 577 -2.76 21.72 36.99
N ARG A 578 -3.40 22.58 37.79
CA ARG A 578 -4.33 22.15 38.84
C ARG A 578 -5.46 21.32 38.24
N PHE A 579 -5.50 20.04 38.56
CA PHE A 579 -6.77 19.31 38.74
C PHE A 579 -6.85 18.84 40.20
N SER A 580 -7.86 19.34 40.91
CA SER A 580 -8.34 18.80 42.19
C SER A 580 -9.56 17.90 41.93
N VAL A 581 -9.37 16.57 42.05
CA VAL A 581 -9.99 15.66 43.07
C VAL A 581 -11.33 16.15 43.66
N PHE A 582 -12.47 15.43 43.71
CA PHE A 582 -12.79 14.00 43.63
C PHE A 582 -14.31 13.76 43.46
N GLY A 583 -14.70 12.62 42.88
CA GLY A 583 -16.03 12.00 43.06
C GLY A 583 -16.56 11.13 41.89
N SER A 584 -16.13 9.86 41.81
CA SER A 584 -16.87 8.63 41.38
C SER A 584 -18.00 8.76 40.33
N MET A 585 -18.10 8.07 39.18
CA MET A 585 -17.52 6.83 38.64
C MET A 585 -17.76 6.78 37.10
N GLU A 586 -17.01 5.92 36.39
CA GLU A 586 -17.14 5.49 34.97
C GLU A 586 -16.63 6.43 33.84
N GLN A 587 -15.46 6.11 33.28
CA GLN A 587 -14.93 6.73 32.05
C GLN A 587 -14.32 5.71 31.07
N SER A 588 -14.95 5.65 29.91
CA SER A 588 -14.41 5.28 28.60
C SER A 588 -13.26 6.21 28.18
N ILE A 589 -12.20 5.65 27.60
CA ILE A 589 -10.97 6.36 27.20
C ILE A 589 -11.22 7.22 25.95
N SER A 590 -11.25 8.54 26.10
CA SER A 590 -11.27 9.54 25.01
C SER A 590 -9.92 10.27 24.90
N LEU A 591 -9.32 10.32 23.70
CA LEU A 591 -8.15 11.14 23.37
C LEU A 591 -8.55 12.63 23.15
N PRO A 592 -7.72 13.61 23.58
CA PRO A 592 -8.15 15.01 23.70
C PRO A 592 -8.03 15.81 22.39
N VAL A 593 -9.11 16.51 22.07
CA VAL A 593 -9.20 17.58 21.07
C VAL A 593 -8.72 18.88 21.71
N ASN A 594 -7.63 19.47 21.21
CA ASN A 594 -7.19 20.81 21.59
C ASN A 594 -8.19 21.85 21.06
N ASN A 595 -8.76 22.64 21.97
CA ASN A 595 -9.64 23.76 21.66
C ASN A 595 -9.07 25.03 22.32
N ARG A 596 -9.03 26.11 21.53
CA ARG A 596 -8.69 27.52 21.83
C ARG A 596 -7.24 27.95 21.68
N LEU A 597 -6.98 28.66 20.58
CA LEU A 597 -6.47 30.05 20.62
C LEU A 597 -7.20 30.87 19.55
N THR A 598 -7.94 31.89 20.00
CA THR A 598 -8.35 33.05 19.19
C THR A 598 -7.73 34.27 19.85
N LEU A 599 -6.80 34.95 19.14
CA LEU A 599 -6.68 36.41 18.98
C LEU A 599 -5.27 36.82 18.54
N ASN A 600 -5.15 37.17 17.26
CA ASN A 600 -4.65 38.47 16.79
C ASN A 600 -4.94 38.56 15.28
N PRO A 601 -5.74 39.53 14.80
CA PRO A 601 -6.10 39.65 13.38
C PRO A 601 -5.21 40.64 12.62
N GLU A 602 -3.93 40.78 12.98
CA GLU A 602 -3.00 41.67 12.27
C GLU A 602 -1.60 41.04 12.26
N LEU A 603 -1.01 40.93 11.05
CA LEU A 603 0.26 40.28 10.70
C LEU A 603 0.29 38.75 10.60
N ASP A 604 -0.39 38.21 9.60
CA ASP A 604 0.29 37.41 8.56
C ASP A 604 -0.62 37.41 7.33
N ILE A 605 -0.19 37.98 6.20
CA ILE A 605 -0.87 37.75 4.91
C ILE A 605 -0.46 36.34 4.47
N GLY A 606 -0.90 35.36 5.25
CA GLY A 606 -0.53 33.96 5.14
C GLY A 606 -1.20 33.37 3.92
N LYS A 607 -0.40 32.93 2.95
CA LYS A 607 -0.89 32.17 1.80
C LYS A 607 -1.79 31.03 2.28
N SER A 608 -3.00 30.95 1.75
CA SER A 608 -3.93 29.86 2.06
C SER A 608 -3.28 28.51 1.75
N LYS A 609 -3.35 27.56 2.68
CA LYS A 609 -2.77 26.23 2.53
C LYS A 609 -3.86 25.22 2.19
N PHE A 610 -3.54 24.27 1.32
CA PHE A 610 -4.52 23.38 0.71
C PHE A 610 -4.19 21.89 0.89
N LEU A 611 -5.24 21.06 0.97
CA LEU A 611 -5.18 19.60 0.85
C LEU A 611 -5.93 19.17 -0.40
N GLU A 612 -5.26 18.45 -1.29
CA GLU A 612 -5.83 17.85 -2.50
C GLU A 612 -5.97 16.33 -2.28
N VAL A 613 -7.15 15.79 -2.58
CA VAL A 613 -7.41 14.34 -2.55
C VAL A 613 -7.84 13.84 -3.94
N PRO A 614 -7.55 12.57 -4.28
CA PRO A 614 -8.03 11.96 -5.51
C PRO A 614 -9.56 11.92 -5.60
N GLN A 615 -10.06 11.56 -6.78
CA GLN A 615 -11.50 11.36 -6.99
C GLN A 615 -12.07 10.38 -5.96
N ILE A 616 -13.20 10.75 -5.37
CA ILE A 616 -13.94 9.94 -4.43
C ILE A 616 -14.95 9.10 -5.22
N ILE A 617 -14.91 7.78 -5.03
CA ILE A 617 -15.60 6.79 -5.87
C ILE A 617 -16.54 5.88 -5.05
N TRP A 618 -17.32 5.02 -5.72
CA TRP A 618 -18.33 4.07 -5.18
C TRP A 618 -19.72 4.69 -4.93
N GLY A 619 -20.59 4.05 -4.14
CA GLY A 619 -21.97 4.54 -3.88
C GLY A 619 -22.03 5.82 -3.05
N LEU A 620 -23.18 6.51 -3.02
CA LEU A 620 -23.35 7.82 -2.35
C LEU A 620 -22.84 7.87 -0.91
N ASN A 621 -23.32 6.97 -0.05
CA ASN A 621 -23.02 6.99 1.39
C ASN A 621 -21.53 6.80 1.67
N ASN A 622 -20.96 5.91 0.89
CA ASN A 622 -19.57 5.61 0.78
C ASN A 622 -18.77 6.88 0.41
N GLN A 623 -19.18 7.59 -0.65
CA GLN A 623 -18.59 8.87 -1.01
C GLN A 623 -18.75 9.95 0.08
N LYS A 624 -19.91 10.01 0.77
CA LYS A 624 -20.11 10.91 1.94
C LYS A 624 -19.06 10.63 3.02
N ILE A 625 -18.83 9.36 3.39
CA ILE A 625 -17.84 8.98 4.41
C ILE A 625 -16.41 9.35 3.98
N ALA A 626 -15.99 9.03 2.75
CA ALA A 626 -14.68 9.43 2.23
C ALA A 626 -14.50 10.95 2.25
N PHE A 627 -15.53 11.69 1.88
CA PHE A 627 -15.50 13.15 1.90
C PHE A 627 -15.37 13.70 3.33
N ALA A 628 -16.11 13.15 4.30
CA ALA A 628 -15.99 13.53 5.70
C ALA A 628 -14.59 13.24 6.25
N ARG A 629 -14.03 12.08 5.91
CA ARG A 629 -12.63 11.72 6.21
C ARG A 629 -11.64 12.72 5.61
N ALA A 630 -11.82 13.15 4.37
CA ALA A 630 -10.96 14.15 3.75
C ALA A 630 -11.05 15.52 4.45
N CYS A 631 -12.26 15.94 4.84
CA CYS A 631 -12.48 17.18 5.59
C CYS A 631 -11.77 17.16 6.96
N LEU A 632 -11.92 16.06 7.70
CA LEU A 632 -11.32 15.94 9.03
C LEU A 632 -9.79 15.85 8.96
N THR A 633 -9.24 15.23 7.91
CA THR A 633 -7.78 15.31 7.64
C THR A 633 -7.35 16.74 7.33
N ALA A 634 -8.08 17.46 6.48
CA ALA A 634 -7.75 18.85 6.16
C ALA A 634 -7.74 19.73 7.42
N ARG A 635 -8.74 19.55 8.30
CA ARG A 635 -8.82 20.20 9.61
C ARG A 635 -7.62 19.84 10.50
N MET A 636 -7.25 18.56 10.59
CA MET A 636 -6.09 18.11 11.37
C MET A 636 -4.78 18.74 10.88
N LEU A 637 -4.63 18.90 9.57
CA LEU A 637 -3.47 19.52 8.94
C LEU A 637 -3.51 21.06 8.92
N ASN A 638 -4.57 21.67 9.46
CA ASN A 638 -4.86 23.11 9.39
C ASN A 638 -4.84 23.66 7.95
N ARG A 639 -5.58 23.00 7.05
CA ARG A 639 -5.64 23.31 5.61
C ARG A 639 -7.07 23.35 5.10
N THR A 640 -7.27 24.11 4.02
CA THR A 640 -8.51 24.10 3.23
C THR A 640 -8.52 22.88 2.32
N LEU A 641 -9.61 22.10 2.32
CA LEU A 641 -9.77 20.96 1.41
C LEU A 641 -10.13 21.48 0.02
N LEU A 642 -9.33 21.15 -1.00
CA LEU A 642 -9.72 21.42 -2.38
C LEU A 642 -10.89 20.53 -2.76
N MET A 643 -11.90 21.15 -3.38
CA MET A 643 -13.16 20.51 -3.75
C MET A 643 -12.90 19.24 -4.58
N PRO A 644 -13.19 18.04 -4.04
CA PRO A 644 -12.85 16.80 -4.72
C PRO A 644 -13.85 16.49 -5.86
N SER A 645 -13.40 15.74 -6.86
CA SER A 645 -14.30 15.12 -7.84
C SER A 645 -14.98 13.88 -7.23
N LEU A 646 -16.25 13.67 -7.56
CA LEU A 646 -17.06 12.51 -7.17
C LEU A 646 -17.22 11.54 -8.36
N SER A 647 -17.77 10.35 -8.13
CA SER A 647 -18.15 9.40 -9.19
C SER A 647 -19.66 9.32 -9.39
N ALA A 648 -20.13 9.46 -10.62
CA ALA A 648 -21.55 9.33 -10.96
C ALA A 648 -22.02 7.86 -11.05
N SER A 649 -21.12 6.90 -11.26
CA SER A 649 -21.42 5.47 -11.47
C SER A 649 -21.02 4.58 -10.27
N LEU A 650 -21.72 3.44 -10.13
CA LEU A 650 -21.53 2.45 -9.05
C LEU A 650 -20.39 1.45 -9.32
N PHE A 651 -19.82 1.41 -10.54
CA PHE A 651 -18.94 0.32 -10.98
C PHE A 651 -17.69 0.15 -10.10
N TYR A 652 -17.61 -1.01 -9.46
CA TYR A 652 -16.62 -1.36 -8.44
C TYR A 652 -15.37 -2.07 -9.00
N LYS A 653 -15.36 -2.42 -10.29
CA LYS A 653 -14.33 -3.24 -10.93
C LYS A 653 -13.54 -2.55 -12.04
N GLU A 654 -14.08 -1.47 -12.61
CA GLU A 654 -13.52 -0.80 -13.79
C GLU A 654 -13.40 0.71 -13.52
N VAL A 655 -12.29 1.09 -12.86
CA VAL A 655 -12.02 2.49 -12.47
C VAL A 655 -12.00 3.42 -13.69
N ASP A 656 -11.64 2.89 -14.87
CA ASP A 656 -11.57 3.62 -16.13
C ASP A 656 -12.94 3.94 -16.75
N LEU A 657 -14.02 3.31 -16.27
CA LEU A 657 -15.40 3.62 -16.65
C LEU A 657 -16.11 4.57 -15.66
N LEU A 658 -15.40 5.08 -14.64
CA LEU A 658 -15.97 5.99 -13.65
C LEU A 658 -16.17 7.38 -14.25
N LYS A 659 -17.43 7.75 -14.45
CA LYS A 659 -17.78 9.08 -14.94
C LYS A 659 -17.62 10.10 -13.81
N PRO A 660 -16.69 11.07 -13.90
CA PRO A 660 -16.54 12.08 -12.88
C PRO A 660 -17.77 13.00 -12.84
N ILE A 661 -18.15 13.41 -11.64
CA ILE A 661 -19.14 14.45 -11.40
C ILE A 661 -18.56 15.41 -10.37
N SER A 662 -18.67 16.71 -10.62
CA SER A 662 -18.15 17.71 -9.69
C SER A 662 -18.99 17.76 -8.42
N PHE A 663 -18.35 18.05 -7.28
CA PHE A 663 -19.02 18.11 -5.98
C PHE A 663 -20.23 19.06 -5.99
N ASP A 664 -20.12 20.22 -6.63
CA ASP A 664 -21.14 21.25 -6.74
C ASP A 664 -22.36 20.87 -7.61
N LYS A 665 -22.31 19.73 -8.30
CA LYS A 665 -23.47 19.12 -8.97
C LYS A 665 -24.29 18.22 -8.06
N VAL A 666 -23.76 17.86 -6.90
CA VAL A 666 -24.41 16.96 -5.94
C VAL A 666 -24.72 17.70 -4.64
N PHE A 667 -23.76 18.47 -4.12
CA PHE A 667 -23.86 19.21 -2.86
C PHE A 667 -23.64 20.71 -3.06
N GLN A 668 -24.25 21.53 -2.21
CA GLN A 668 -24.14 22.99 -2.28
C GLN A 668 -22.81 23.49 -1.68
N PHE A 669 -21.87 23.89 -2.53
CA PHE A 669 -20.54 24.36 -2.11
C PHE A 669 -20.58 25.55 -1.13
N GLU A 670 -21.31 26.62 -1.46
CA GLU A 670 -21.35 27.82 -0.61
C GLU A 670 -22.06 27.54 0.72
N LYS A 671 -23.11 26.72 0.68
CA LYS A 671 -23.85 26.30 1.88
C LYS A 671 -23.00 25.44 2.79
N PHE A 672 -22.20 24.53 2.24
CA PHE A 672 -21.23 23.74 2.98
C PHE A 672 -20.29 24.65 3.78
N ASN A 673 -19.64 25.60 3.10
CA ASN A 673 -18.71 26.55 3.74
C ASN A 673 -19.40 27.43 4.78
N SER A 674 -20.66 27.79 4.56
CA SER A 674 -21.45 28.54 5.55
C SER A 674 -21.78 27.70 6.80
N LEU A 675 -22.21 26.45 6.63
CA LEU A 675 -22.62 25.57 7.74
C LEU A 675 -21.43 24.99 8.53
N CYS A 676 -20.28 24.84 7.87
CA CYS A 676 -19.03 24.34 8.44
C CYS A 676 -18.03 25.45 8.79
N ARG A 677 -18.47 26.71 8.81
CA ARG A 677 -17.63 27.86 9.17
C ARG A 677 -16.95 27.65 10.53
N GLY A 678 -15.63 27.86 10.56
CA GLY A 678 -14.81 27.67 11.77
C GLY A 678 -14.53 26.21 12.13
N PHE A 679 -15.00 25.24 11.33
CA PHE A 679 -14.74 23.82 11.53
C PHE A 679 -13.83 23.25 10.43
N VAL A 680 -14.26 23.36 9.17
CA VAL A 680 -13.48 22.98 7.98
C VAL A 680 -13.95 23.82 6.79
N GLN A 681 -13.05 24.09 5.84
CA GLN A 681 -13.34 24.90 4.65
C GLN A 681 -13.04 24.13 3.36
N LEU A 682 -13.90 24.31 2.36
CA LEU A 682 -13.67 23.91 0.98
C LEU A 682 -13.15 25.07 0.16
N GLY A 683 -12.13 24.78 -0.65
CA GLY A 683 -11.54 25.69 -1.63
C GLY A 683 -11.79 25.23 -3.06
N ARG A 684 -11.77 26.18 -4.00
CA ARG A 684 -11.78 25.88 -5.44
C ARG A 684 -10.34 25.76 -5.92
N HIS A 685 -10.09 24.92 -6.93
CA HIS A 685 -8.76 24.81 -7.54
C HIS A 685 -8.23 26.14 -8.10
N SER A 686 -9.12 27.09 -8.46
CA SER A 686 -8.75 28.44 -8.90
C SER A 686 -8.13 29.32 -7.81
N GLN A 687 -8.20 28.92 -6.53
CA GLN A 687 -7.65 29.67 -5.40
C GLN A 687 -6.19 29.31 -5.09
N VAL A 688 -5.66 28.25 -5.70
CA VAL A 688 -4.26 27.84 -5.53
C VAL A 688 -3.37 28.80 -6.31
N SER A 689 -2.43 29.46 -5.63
CA SER A 689 -1.59 30.49 -6.23
C SER A 689 -0.37 29.92 -6.94
N ASN A 690 0.25 28.88 -6.39
CA ASN A 690 1.42 28.20 -6.95
C ASN A 690 1.14 26.71 -7.17
N THR A 691 0.72 26.34 -8.38
CA THR A 691 0.46 24.94 -8.77
C THR A 691 1.73 24.07 -8.80
N SER A 692 2.92 24.65 -8.67
CA SER A 692 4.20 23.94 -8.66
C SER A 692 4.69 23.59 -7.25
N ASP A 693 4.13 24.21 -6.20
CA ASP A 693 4.50 24.00 -4.80
C ASP A 693 3.60 22.95 -4.13
N VAL A 694 3.71 21.71 -4.61
CA VAL A 694 2.90 20.58 -4.17
C VAL A 694 3.77 19.53 -3.50
N PHE A 695 3.40 19.11 -2.29
CA PHE A 695 3.98 17.96 -1.62
C PHE A 695 3.10 16.73 -1.80
N GLU A 696 3.59 15.70 -2.49
CA GLU A 696 2.84 14.47 -2.71
C GLU A 696 3.05 13.47 -1.56
N ILE A 697 1.94 13.05 -0.95
CA ILE A 697 1.89 12.01 0.08
C ILE A 697 1.27 10.76 -0.53
N GLN A 698 2.06 9.70 -0.66
CA GLN A 698 1.56 8.39 -1.02
C GLN A 698 0.77 7.79 0.14
N LYS A 699 -0.54 7.66 -0.02
CA LYS A 699 -1.40 6.98 0.97
C LYS A 699 -0.93 5.54 1.12
N GLY A 700 -0.68 5.10 2.36
CA GLY A 700 -0.40 3.70 2.63
C GLY A 700 -1.62 2.80 2.51
N SER A 701 -1.36 1.54 2.17
CA SER A 701 -2.39 0.53 1.86
C SER A 701 -1.97 -0.87 2.32
N GLY A 702 -2.94 -1.78 2.42
CA GLY A 702 -2.74 -3.21 2.73
C GLY A 702 -2.92 -3.57 4.21
N ARG A 703 -2.94 -4.88 4.52
CA ARG A 703 -3.23 -5.44 5.86
C ARG A 703 -2.28 -4.99 6.98
N ARG A 704 -1.07 -4.50 6.65
CA ARG A 704 -0.07 -4.00 7.61
C ARG A 704 -0.17 -2.50 7.90
N TRP A 705 -1.10 -1.81 7.24
CA TRP A 705 -1.34 -0.38 7.41
C TRP A 705 -2.40 -0.17 8.49
N THR A 706 -2.04 0.47 9.59
CA THR A 706 -2.90 0.61 10.79
C THR A 706 -3.36 2.06 10.97
N VAL A 707 -4.31 2.26 11.89
CA VAL A 707 -4.82 3.58 12.31
C VAL A 707 -3.67 4.48 12.77
N GLU A 708 -2.73 3.94 13.53
CA GLU A 708 -1.59 4.68 14.07
C GLU A 708 -0.64 5.14 12.97
N LYS A 709 -0.44 4.30 11.93
CA LYS A 709 0.40 4.65 10.78
C LYS A 709 -0.21 5.72 9.90
N ASP A 710 -1.54 5.77 9.78
CA ASP A 710 -2.24 6.89 9.14
C ASP A 710 -1.87 8.21 9.85
N LEU A 711 -1.99 8.25 11.18
CA LEU A 711 -1.70 9.45 11.97
C LEU A 711 -0.20 9.78 12.02
N GLU A 712 0.68 8.79 12.08
CA GLU A 712 2.14 9.00 12.05
C GLU A 712 2.60 9.57 10.70
N GLN A 713 2.01 9.11 9.59
CA GLN A 713 2.28 9.68 8.28
C GLN A 713 1.81 11.14 8.21
N LEU A 714 0.62 11.41 8.74
CA LEU A 714 -0.02 12.71 8.70
C LEU A 714 0.44 13.68 9.80
N SER A 715 1.30 13.31 10.74
CA SER A 715 1.79 14.20 11.82
C SER A 715 3.22 14.70 11.61
N LYS A 716 3.81 14.41 10.45
CA LYS A 716 5.19 14.84 10.11
C LYS A 716 5.23 16.31 9.72
N HIS A 717 5.96 17.14 10.48
CA HIS A 717 6.24 18.55 10.16
C HIS A 717 6.94 18.81 8.80
N ARG A 718 7.25 17.76 8.02
CA ARG A 718 7.96 17.83 6.73
C ARG A 718 7.19 18.57 5.64
N TYR A 719 5.88 18.77 5.79
CA TYR A 719 5.03 19.40 4.78
C TYR A 719 4.54 20.81 5.17
N GLU A 720 5.01 21.41 6.27
CA GLU A 720 4.58 22.75 6.69
C GLU A 720 4.94 23.86 5.70
N GLY A 721 6.04 23.70 4.97
CA GLY A 721 6.55 24.66 4.00
C GLY A 721 5.80 24.72 2.66
N TYR A 722 4.93 23.74 2.36
CA TYR A 722 4.26 23.63 1.06
C TYR A 722 2.87 24.26 1.06
N GLU A 723 2.52 25.03 0.02
CA GLU A 723 1.18 25.57 -0.17
C GLU A 723 0.14 24.45 -0.28
N THR A 724 0.42 23.40 -1.06
CA THR A 724 -0.53 22.29 -1.28
C THR A 724 0.07 20.95 -0.88
N ILE A 725 -0.71 20.13 -0.17
CA ILE A 725 -0.43 18.70 0.04
C ILE A 725 -1.36 17.91 -0.88
N ARG A 726 -0.81 17.04 -1.72
CA ARG A 726 -1.59 16.16 -2.58
C ARG A 726 -1.48 14.72 -2.12
N MET A 727 -2.61 14.09 -1.85
CA MET A 727 -2.68 12.67 -1.57
C MET A 727 -2.68 11.87 -2.88
N VAL A 728 -1.83 10.84 -2.98
CA VAL A 728 -1.73 9.97 -4.17
C VAL A 728 -1.81 8.48 -3.77
N GLY A 729 -2.39 7.61 -4.62
CA GLY A 729 -2.52 6.15 -4.40
C GLY A 729 -3.95 5.59 -4.50
N LYS A 730 -4.11 4.24 -4.50
CA LYS A 730 -5.41 3.54 -4.60
C LYS A 730 -6.36 3.91 -3.44
N HIS A 731 -7.67 3.95 -3.72
CA HIS A 731 -8.67 4.54 -2.81
C HIS A 731 -9.81 3.60 -2.42
N PRO A 732 -9.87 3.19 -1.13
CA PRO A 732 -11.02 2.42 -0.66
C PRO A 732 -11.82 3.09 0.48
N PHE A 733 -11.93 4.42 0.52
CA PHE A 733 -12.43 5.32 1.62
C PHE A 733 -11.36 6.07 2.43
N LEU A 734 -10.26 6.42 1.77
CA LEU A 734 -9.20 7.37 2.15
C LEU A 734 -8.40 7.14 3.44
N TRP A 735 -8.94 6.76 4.59
CA TRP A 735 -8.17 6.35 5.81
C TRP A 735 -9.04 5.45 6.70
N HIS A 736 -8.48 4.92 7.79
CA HIS A 736 -9.30 4.37 8.87
C HIS A 736 -10.11 5.48 9.58
N ASP A 737 -11.04 5.09 10.45
CA ASP A 737 -11.78 6.05 11.26
C ASP A 737 -10.95 6.53 12.46
N HIS A 738 -10.61 7.83 12.45
CA HIS A 738 -9.77 8.46 13.47
C HIS A 738 -10.56 9.33 14.44
N TRP A 739 -11.77 9.76 14.06
CA TRP A 739 -12.49 10.83 14.75
C TRP A 739 -13.78 10.36 15.42
N PRO A 740 -14.23 11.03 16.48
CA PRO A 740 -15.52 10.77 17.11
C PRO A 740 -16.69 10.94 16.14
N VAL A 741 -17.77 10.20 16.35
CA VAL A 741 -19.00 10.28 15.53
C VAL A 741 -19.52 11.70 15.39
N LYS A 742 -19.47 12.50 16.45
CA LYS A 742 -19.90 13.92 16.44
C LYS A 742 -19.19 14.77 15.37
N ASP A 743 -17.93 14.47 15.07
CA ASP A 743 -17.14 15.23 14.09
C ASP A 743 -17.56 14.84 12.66
N TYR A 744 -17.80 13.54 12.41
CA TYR A 744 -18.39 13.07 11.15
C TYR A 744 -19.80 13.64 10.92
N ALA A 745 -20.65 13.57 11.94
CA ALA A 745 -22.00 14.11 11.90
C ALA A 745 -21.98 15.62 11.58
N LYS A 746 -21.02 16.38 12.13
CA LYS A 746 -20.88 17.80 11.79
C LYS A 746 -20.59 18.01 10.30
N VAL A 747 -19.75 17.17 9.68
CA VAL A 747 -19.48 17.28 8.23
C VAL A 747 -20.70 16.85 7.41
N PHE A 748 -21.38 15.77 7.79
CA PHE A 748 -22.60 15.32 7.09
C PHE A 748 -23.72 16.35 7.15
N GLU A 749 -23.86 17.07 8.26
CA GLU A 749 -24.79 18.20 8.38
C GLU A 749 -24.52 19.31 7.35
N CYS A 750 -23.25 19.54 7.01
CA CYS A 750 -22.86 20.54 6.02
C CYS A 750 -23.08 20.06 4.56
N LEU A 751 -23.26 18.76 4.33
CA LEU A 751 -23.47 18.16 3.01
C LEU A 751 -24.93 18.30 2.54
N GLU A 752 -25.37 19.53 2.33
CA GLU A 752 -26.69 19.83 1.78
C GLU A 752 -26.70 19.54 0.26
N LEU A 753 -27.69 18.79 -0.22
CA LEU A 753 -27.84 18.48 -1.63
C LEU A 753 -28.24 19.73 -2.43
N VAL A 754 -27.88 19.76 -3.72
CA VAL A 754 -28.32 20.83 -4.63
C VAL A 754 -29.83 20.86 -4.79
N GLU A 755 -30.38 22.05 -5.04
CA GLU A 755 -31.83 22.26 -5.16
C GLU A 755 -32.49 21.36 -6.21
N GLU A 756 -31.78 21.03 -7.29
CA GLU A 756 -32.32 20.13 -8.32
C GLU A 756 -32.65 18.75 -7.75
N ILE A 757 -31.76 18.17 -6.94
CA ILE A 757 -32.00 16.88 -6.30
C ILE A 757 -33.12 17.01 -5.27
N SER A 758 -33.14 18.10 -4.49
CA SER A 758 -34.21 18.35 -3.51
C SER A 758 -35.58 18.45 -4.18
N ARG A 759 -35.71 19.18 -5.30
CA ARG A 759 -36.96 19.30 -6.05
C ARG A 759 -37.46 17.95 -6.58
N GLU A 760 -36.54 17.07 -6.98
CA GLU A 760 -36.90 15.74 -7.44
C GLU A 760 -37.36 14.85 -6.27
N ALA A 761 -36.75 14.97 -5.10
CA ALA A 761 -37.23 14.34 -3.87
C ALA A 761 -38.60 14.90 -3.45
N ASP A 762 -38.84 16.21 -3.58
CA ASP A 762 -40.14 16.84 -3.31
C ASP A 762 -41.25 16.24 -4.19
N LYS A 763 -40.97 16.00 -5.48
CA LYS A 763 -41.91 15.32 -6.38
C LYS A 763 -42.25 13.91 -5.90
N VAL A 764 -41.25 13.15 -5.45
CA VAL A 764 -41.47 11.78 -4.93
C VAL A 764 -42.31 11.83 -3.65
N VAL A 765 -41.96 12.71 -2.70
CA VAL A 765 -42.70 12.87 -1.44
C VAL A 765 -44.15 13.34 -1.68
N SER A 766 -44.37 14.27 -2.62
CA SER A 766 -45.72 14.73 -3.00
C SER A 766 -46.57 13.56 -3.47
N LYS A 767 -46.04 12.75 -4.40
CA LYS A 767 -46.77 11.57 -4.91
C LYS A 767 -47.04 10.51 -3.85
N ILE A 768 -46.11 10.28 -2.93
CA ILE A 768 -46.33 9.37 -1.80
C ILE A 768 -47.50 9.87 -0.94
N ARG A 769 -47.55 11.18 -0.66
CA ARG A 769 -48.62 11.81 0.14
C ARG A 769 -49.96 11.86 -0.60
N GLU A 770 -49.96 12.08 -1.91
CA GLU A 770 -51.16 12.02 -2.77
C GLU A 770 -51.78 10.62 -2.71
N MET A 771 -50.98 9.56 -2.89
CA MET A 771 -51.46 8.18 -2.76
C MET A 771 -52.02 7.88 -1.36
N GLY A 772 -51.41 8.44 -0.31
CA GLY A 772 -51.90 8.27 1.05
C GLY A 772 -53.20 9.01 1.31
N LEU A 773 -53.38 10.18 0.72
CA LEU A 773 -54.64 10.91 0.75
C LEU A 773 -55.75 10.14 0.02
N GLU A 774 -55.46 9.60 -1.16
CA GLU A 774 -56.41 8.80 -1.94
C GLU A 774 -56.89 7.57 -1.16
N GLU A 775 -55.98 6.81 -0.53
CA GLU A 775 -56.33 5.65 0.29
C GLU A 775 -57.14 6.05 1.53
N MET A 776 -56.78 7.16 2.18
CA MET A 776 -57.53 7.69 3.31
C MET A 776 -58.97 8.07 2.91
N LEU A 777 -59.13 8.74 1.75
CA LEU A 777 -60.44 9.10 1.20
C LEU A 777 -61.25 7.88 0.75
N ARG A 778 -60.60 6.84 0.21
CA ARG A 778 -61.22 5.57 -0.14
C ARG A 778 -61.82 4.90 1.11
N ARG A 779 -61.04 4.80 2.20
CA ARG A 779 -61.51 4.22 3.47
C ARG A 779 -62.54 5.09 4.18
N ARG A 780 -62.47 6.42 4.05
CA ARG A 780 -63.50 7.33 4.59
C ARG A 780 -64.86 7.07 3.94
N ARG A 781 -64.89 6.86 2.62
CA ARG A 781 -66.12 6.50 1.89
C ARG A 781 -66.69 5.15 2.34
N GLU A 782 -65.84 4.24 2.78
CA GLU A 782 -66.23 2.91 3.29
C GLU A 782 -66.73 2.95 4.75
N ASN A 783 -66.13 3.78 5.61
CA ASN A 783 -66.37 3.73 7.07
C ASN A 783 -67.21 4.88 7.66
N GLY A 784 -67.59 5.90 6.89
CA GLY A 784 -68.56 6.93 7.33
C GLY A 784 -68.13 7.87 8.46
N VAL A 785 -66.83 7.97 8.80
CA VAL A 785 -66.33 8.81 9.91
C VAL A 785 -65.57 10.05 9.40
N ASN A 786 -65.90 11.22 9.96
CA ASN A 786 -65.24 12.50 9.69
C ASN A 786 -64.00 12.68 10.60
N LEU A 787 -62.82 12.23 10.16
CA LEU A 787 -61.54 12.63 10.79
C LEU A 787 -61.00 13.93 10.17
N GLY A 788 -60.42 14.80 11.00
CA GLY A 788 -59.80 16.05 10.57
C GLY A 788 -58.69 15.86 9.53
N VAL A 789 -58.36 16.91 8.79
CA VAL A 789 -57.29 16.92 7.77
C VAL A 789 -55.93 16.92 8.49
N GLU A 790 -55.52 15.76 9.03
CA GLU A 790 -54.16 15.55 9.51
C GLU A 790 -53.23 15.40 8.29
N ALA A 791 -52.01 15.93 8.37
CA ALA A 791 -51.02 15.78 7.30
C ALA A 791 -50.78 14.29 7.01
N VAL A 792 -50.81 13.91 5.73
CA VAL A 792 -50.59 12.51 5.32
C VAL A 792 -49.17 12.09 5.67
N ARG A 793 -49.07 11.14 6.60
CA ARG A 793 -47.80 10.55 7.04
C ARG A 793 -47.41 9.36 6.17
N TYR A 794 -46.13 9.09 6.07
CA TYR A 794 -45.62 7.90 5.40
C TYR A 794 -44.43 7.26 6.12
N VAL A 795 -44.28 5.96 5.93
CA VAL A 795 -43.11 5.19 6.36
C VAL A 795 -42.20 5.01 5.15
N ALA A 796 -40.91 5.27 5.30
CA ALA A 796 -39.90 4.88 4.31
C ALA A 796 -39.16 3.64 4.81
N VAL A 797 -39.15 2.58 3.99
CA VAL A 797 -38.44 1.34 4.27
C VAL A 797 -37.30 1.19 3.26
N HIS A 798 -36.06 1.31 3.73
CA HIS A 798 -34.89 1.02 2.91
C HIS A 798 -34.59 -0.47 2.93
N MET A 799 -34.87 -1.17 1.83
CA MET A 799 -34.75 -2.63 1.80
C MET A 799 -33.41 -3.08 1.26
N ARG A 800 -32.73 -3.92 2.03
CA ARG A 800 -31.53 -4.63 1.60
C ARG A 800 -31.86 -6.07 1.26
N ILE A 801 -32.45 -6.26 0.08
CA ILE A 801 -32.87 -7.56 -0.47
C ILE A 801 -32.19 -7.85 -1.82
N GLU A 802 -31.21 -7.04 -2.21
CA GLU A 802 -30.44 -7.20 -3.45
C GLU A 802 -29.64 -8.52 -3.39
N LYS A 803 -29.46 -9.18 -4.55
CA LYS A 803 -28.83 -10.52 -4.59
C LYS A 803 -27.43 -10.53 -3.97
N ASP A 804 -26.62 -9.55 -4.35
CA ASP A 804 -25.25 -9.38 -3.87
C ASP A 804 -25.21 -9.10 -2.36
N TRP A 805 -26.15 -8.28 -1.86
CA TRP A 805 -26.32 -8.07 -0.43
C TRP A 805 -26.73 -9.33 0.31
N MET A 806 -27.73 -10.07 -0.18
CA MET A 806 -28.22 -11.28 0.50
C MET A 806 -27.15 -12.37 0.56
N ILE A 807 -26.32 -12.49 -0.48
CA ILE A 807 -25.14 -13.37 -0.46
C ILE A 807 -24.12 -12.86 0.55
N HIS A 808 -23.81 -11.56 0.53
CA HIS A 808 -22.84 -10.95 1.44
C HIS A 808 -23.24 -11.10 2.91
N CYS A 809 -24.49 -10.77 3.26
CA CYS A 809 -24.98 -10.84 4.62
C CYS A 809 -24.99 -12.28 5.12
N LYS A 810 -25.46 -13.27 4.32
CA LYS A 810 -25.50 -14.68 4.76
C LYS A 810 -24.11 -15.23 5.03
N LYS A 811 -23.15 -14.90 4.16
CA LYS A 811 -21.73 -15.24 4.38
C LYS A 811 -21.14 -14.55 5.61
N LEU A 812 -21.62 -13.35 5.95
CA LEU A 812 -21.15 -12.63 7.13
C LEU A 812 -21.74 -13.21 8.43
N GLU A 813 -23.04 -13.51 8.43
CA GLU A 813 -23.73 -14.23 9.51
C GLU A 813 -23.07 -15.57 9.83
N GLN A 814 -22.76 -16.37 8.80
CA GLN A 814 -22.05 -17.64 8.95
C GLN A 814 -20.66 -17.47 9.58
N ARG A 815 -19.94 -16.38 9.26
CA ARG A 815 -18.60 -16.12 9.80
C ARG A 815 -18.63 -15.61 11.24
N LEU A 816 -19.63 -14.79 11.57
CA LEU A 816 -19.78 -14.19 12.90
C LEU A 816 -20.62 -15.05 13.86
N ASN A 817 -21.24 -16.12 13.35
CA ASN A 817 -22.17 -16.97 14.07
C ASN A 817 -23.34 -16.18 14.69
N ILE A 818 -23.94 -15.27 13.91
CA ILE A 818 -25.11 -14.48 14.29
C ILE A 818 -26.20 -14.58 13.21
N SER A 819 -27.45 -14.29 13.55
CA SER A 819 -28.62 -14.37 12.65
C SER A 819 -29.39 -13.06 12.52
N GLU A 820 -28.75 -11.95 12.90
CA GLU A 820 -29.37 -10.63 13.05
C GLU A 820 -28.87 -9.63 11.98
N ILE A 821 -28.38 -10.10 10.82
CA ILE A 821 -27.88 -9.24 9.75
C ILE A 821 -28.80 -9.28 8.54
N CYS A 822 -29.07 -10.48 8.03
CA CYS A 822 -29.96 -10.71 6.92
C CYS A 822 -31.41 -10.63 7.40
N SER A 823 -32.31 -10.22 6.51
CA SER A 823 -33.73 -10.41 6.76
C SER A 823 -34.42 -10.84 5.48
N SER A 824 -35.34 -11.79 5.60
CA SER A 824 -36.18 -12.17 4.47
C SER A 824 -37.21 -11.08 4.16
N LYS A 825 -37.88 -11.17 3.01
CA LYS A 825 -38.96 -10.23 2.66
C LYS A 825 -40.11 -10.33 3.67
N GLU A 826 -40.45 -11.56 4.04
CA GLU A 826 -41.52 -11.89 5.00
C GLU A 826 -41.20 -11.31 6.38
N GLU A 827 -39.95 -11.46 6.83
CA GLU A 827 -39.47 -10.92 8.09
C GLU A 827 -39.52 -9.39 8.13
N ILE A 828 -39.17 -8.72 7.02
CA ILE A 828 -39.28 -7.25 6.91
C ILE A 828 -40.75 -6.82 6.99
N VAL A 829 -41.63 -7.47 6.22
CA VAL A 829 -43.07 -7.15 6.21
C VAL A 829 -43.71 -7.38 7.57
N GLU A 830 -43.39 -8.49 8.24
CA GLU A 830 -43.86 -8.81 9.58
C GLU A 830 -43.39 -7.76 10.60
N ARG A 831 -42.07 -7.48 10.64
CA ARG A 831 -41.49 -6.56 11.63
C ARG A 831 -41.95 -5.12 11.43
N VAL A 832 -42.09 -4.65 10.20
CA VAL A 832 -42.64 -3.32 9.91
C VAL A 832 -44.14 -3.26 10.24
N GLY A 833 -44.89 -4.32 9.92
CA GLY A 833 -46.32 -4.43 10.25
C GLY A 833 -46.63 -4.46 11.75
N ASN A 834 -45.65 -4.87 12.56
CA ASN A 834 -45.75 -4.99 14.01
C ASN A 834 -45.12 -3.82 14.78
N ILE A 835 -44.70 -2.74 14.12
CA ILE A 835 -44.27 -1.51 14.83
C ILE A 835 -45.47 -0.98 15.64
N VAL A 836 -45.34 -1.01 16.96
CA VAL A 836 -46.37 -0.62 17.92
C VAL A 836 -46.70 0.86 17.75
N GLY A 837 -47.98 1.21 17.62
CA GLY A 837 -48.47 2.60 17.59
C GLY A 837 -48.52 3.26 16.20
N LEU A 838 -48.19 2.56 15.11
CA LEU A 838 -48.41 3.07 13.75
C LEU A 838 -49.92 3.20 13.46
N LYS A 839 -50.37 4.43 13.19
CA LYS A 839 -51.75 4.70 12.78
C LYS A 839 -51.97 4.25 11.34
N THR A 840 -53.06 3.51 11.09
CA THR A 840 -53.51 3.13 9.73
C THR A 840 -54.76 3.94 9.34
N PRO A 841 -54.98 4.24 8.05
CA PRO A 841 -54.16 3.86 6.90
C PRO A 841 -52.83 4.63 6.80
N ILE A 842 -51.78 3.97 6.30
CA ILE A 842 -50.45 4.56 6.10
C ILE A 842 -49.79 4.04 4.83
N VAL A 843 -49.08 4.92 4.13
CA VAL A 843 -48.30 4.55 2.94
C VAL A 843 -46.89 4.14 3.33
N ILE A 844 -46.40 3.06 2.72
CA ILE A 844 -45.06 2.53 2.92
C ILE A 844 -44.28 2.71 1.61
N TYR A 845 -43.36 3.67 1.58
CA TYR A 845 -42.43 3.84 0.47
C TYR A 845 -41.29 2.82 0.56
N LEU A 846 -41.11 2.01 -0.47
CA LEU A 846 -40.04 1.02 -0.57
C LEU A 846 -38.84 1.61 -1.32
N ALA A 847 -37.80 1.98 -0.58
CA ALA A 847 -36.53 2.44 -1.14
C ALA A 847 -35.63 1.22 -1.43
N VAL A 848 -35.59 0.79 -2.69
CA VAL A 848 -34.81 -0.37 -3.17
C VAL A 848 -34.07 0.00 -4.45
N ALA A 849 -32.88 -0.55 -4.68
CA ALA A 849 -32.20 -0.43 -5.97
C ALA A 849 -32.83 -1.38 -7.00
N ASP A 850 -33.83 -0.88 -7.75
CA ASP A 850 -34.69 -1.68 -8.65
C ASP A 850 -33.90 -2.49 -9.71
N ASP A 851 -32.74 -1.99 -10.14
CA ASP A 851 -31.87 -2.67 -11.13
C ASP A 851 -31.07 -3.85 -10.56
N LEU A 852 -31.01 -4.01 -9.24
CA LEU A 852 -30.17 -4.99 -8.53
C LEU A 852 -30.98 -6.15 -7.92
N VAL A 853 -32.29 -6.19 -8.17
CA VAL A 853 -33.20 -7.25 -7.70
C VAL A 853 -33.38 -8.30 -8.83
N GLU A 854 -33.19 -9.58 -8.52
CA GLU A 854 -33.28 -10.69 -9.51
C GLU A 854 -34.62 -10.78 -10.21
N ASP A 855 -35.70 -10.51 -9.48
CA ASP A 855 -37.05 -10.75 -9.96
C ASP A 855 -37.83 -9.43 -10.08
N LYS A 856 -37.80 -8.86 -11.29
CA LYS A 856 -38.57 -7.65 -11.63
C LYS A 856 -40.09 -7.86 -11.51
N SER A 857 -40.56 -9.11 -11.41
CA SER A 857 -41.97 -9.44 -11.19
C SER A 857 -42.38 -9.45 -9.71
N VAL A 858 -41.43 -9.56 -8.77
CA VAL A 858 -41.71 -9.69 -7.32
C VAL A 858 -41.70 -8.37 -6.56
N VAL A 859 -41.26 -7.27 -7.17
CA VAL A 859 -41.42 -5.91 -6.60
C VAL A 859 -42.87 -5.42 -6.77
N VAL A 860 -43.60 -6.01 -7.74
CA VAL A 860 -44.96 -5.62 -8.12
C VAL A 860 -46.02 -6.42 -7.35
N GLY A 861 -46.52 -5.87 -6.24
CA GLY A 861 -47.90 -6.14 -5.78
C GLY A 861 -48.22 -7.49 -5.10
N GLY A 862 -47.25 -8.36 -4.84
CA GLY A 862 -47.49 -9.66 -4.19
C GLY A 862 -47.40 -9.69 -2.66
N TRP A 863 -46.99 -8.58 -2.01
CA TRP A 863 -46.65 -8.61 -0.59
C TRP A 863 -47.88 -8.32 0.27
N LYS A 864 -48.17 -9.23 1.20
CA LYS A 864 -49.31 -9.11 2.10
C LYS A 864 -48.94 -8.28 3.34
N TRP A 865 -49.06 -6.97 3.19
CA TRP A 865 -48.93 -6.03 4.30
C TRP A 865 -50.13 -6.13 5.25
N LYS A 866 -49.92 -5.73 6.51
CA LYS A 866 -51.00 -5.64 7.50
C LYS A 866 -52.10 -4.70 7.01
N GLU A 867 -53.33 -4.98 7.41
CA GLU A 867 -54.49 -4.21 6.96
C GLU A 867 -54.31 -2.70 7.22
N GLY A 868 -54.51 -1.89 6.17
CA GLY A 868 -54.32 -0.43 6.22
C GLY A 868 -52.91 0.05 5.90
N MET A 869 -51.96 -0.84 5.64
CA MET A 869 -50.64 -0.47 5.14
C MET A 869 -50.58 -0.64 3.61
N VAL A 870 -50.29 0.46 2.90
CA VAL A 870 -50.21 0.46 1.43
C VAL A 870 -48.77 0.67 0.98
N ALA A 871 -48.12 -0.41 0.54
CA ALA A 871 -46.78 -0.31 0.00
C ALA A 871 -46.76 0.21 -1.44
N VAL A 872 -45.79 1.07 -1.72
CA VAL A 872 -45.58 1.73 -3.01
C VAL A 872 -44.09 1.74 -3.37
N GLU A 873 -43.84 1.38 -4.63
CA GLU A 873 -42.51 1.40 -5.26
C GLU A 873 -42.44 2.52 -6.31
N LYS A 874 -41.25 2.82 -6.83
CA LYS A 874 -41.04 3.89 -7.82
C LYS A 874 -41.90 3.74 -9.08
N LYS A 875 -42.12 2.50 -9.52
CA LYS A 875 -42.97 2.18 -10.68
C LYS A 875 -44.45 2.45 -10.39
N LYS A 876 -44.96 1.98 -9.24
CA LYS A 876 -46.34 2.24 -8.79
C LYS A 876 -46.61 3.72 -8.51
N LEU A 877 -45.60 4.45 -8.03
CA LEU A 877 -45.65 5.91 -7.87
C LEU A 877 -45.57 6.68 -9.21
N GLY A 878 -45.27 6.01 -10.33
CA GLY A 878 -45.08 6.67 -11.62
C GLY A 878 -43.91 7.65 -11.63
N VAL A 879 -42.83 7.36 -10.89
CA VAL A 879 -41.57 8.15 -10.89
C VAL A 879 -40.40 7.38 -11.48
N PHE A 880 -40.61 6.13 -11.90
CA PHE A 880 -39.55 5.27 -12.43
C PHE A 880 -38.79 5.87 -13.62
N ASP A 881 -39.49 6.45 -14.60
CA ASP A 881 -38.83 7.06 -15.77
C ASP A 881 -37.99 8.30 -15.41
N MET A 882 -38.36 9.01 -14.34
CA MET A 882 -37.58 10.12 -13.80
C MET A 882 -36.25 9.62 -13.23
N TYR A 883 -36.27 8.50 -12.50
CA TYR A 883 -35.06 7.87 -11.96
C TYR A 883 -34.16 7.30 -13.06
N LYS A 884 -34.74 6.61 -14.05
CA LYS A 884 -34.00 5.96 -15.16
C LYS A 884 -33.15 6.94 -15.98
N LYS A 885 -33.54 8.22 -16.04
CA LYS A 885 -32.80 9.27 -16.74
C LYS A 885 -31.59 9.82 -15.96
N LYS A 886 -31.44 9.46 -14.69
CA LYS A 886 -30.41 10.01 -13.79
C LYS A 886 -29.30 9.01 -13.54
N ALA A 887 -28.10 9.51 -13.28
CA ALA A 887 -26.98 8.67 -12.85
C ALA A 887 -27.27 8.04 -11.48
N TYR A 888 -26.68 6.86 -11.23
CA TYR A 888 -26.89 6.09 -10.00
C TYR A 888 -26.68 6.93 -8.72
N LEU A 889 -25.61 7.75 -8.68
CA LEU A 889 -25.33 8.63 -7.54
C LEU A 889 -26.51 9.55 -7.20
N ILE A 890 -27.14 10.13 -8.24
CA ILE A 890 -28.27 11.05 -8.10
C ILE A 890 -29.53 10.30 -7.68
N GLN A 891 -29.78 9.12 -8.24
CA GLN A 891 -30.89 8.26 -7.82
C GLN A 891 -30.81 7.94 -6.32
N SER A 892 -29.62 7.55 -5.85
CA SER A 892 -29.35 7.29 -4.43
C SER A 892 -29.55 8.53 -3.56
N ALA A 893 -29.23 9.73 -4.06
CA ALA A 893 -29.38 10.98 -3.33
C ALA A 893 -30.86 11.37 -3.17
N ILE A 894 -31.68 11.12 -4.19
CA ILE A 894 -33.13 11.31 -4.11
C ILE A 894 -33.72 10.35 -3.06
N ASP A 895 -33.40 9.06 -3.12
CA ASP A 895 -33.89 8.08 -2.14
C ASP A 895 -33.43 8.40 -0.71
N TYR A 896 -32.20 8.88 -0.54
CA TYR A 896 -31.70 9.34 0.76
C TYR A 896 -32.56 10.47 1.33
N GLU A 897 -32.91 11.48 0.53
CA GLU A 897 -33.78 12.58 0.96
C GLU A 897 -35.21 12.14 1.25
N VAL A 898 -35.79 11.28 0.41
CA VAL A 898 -37.14 10.75 0.64
C VAL A 898 -37.20 9.96 1.95
N CYS A 899 -36.15 9.18 2.27
CA CYS A 899 -36.05 8.46 3.53
C CYS A 899 -35.84 9.41 4.72
N LEU A 900 -34.99 10.43 4.56
CA LEU A 900 -34.69 11.40 5.60
C LEU A 900 -35.91 12.24 5.99
N ARG A 901 -36.79 12.53 5.04
CA ARG A 901 -38.03 13.31 5.21
C ARG A 901 -39.23 12.50 5.70
N ALA A 902 -39.11 11.17 5.77
CA ALA A 902 -40.20 10.30 6.20
C ALA A 902 -40.61 10.54 7.64
N ASP A 903 -41.89 10.35 7.94
CA ASP A 903 -42.40 10.44 9.31
C ASP A 903 -41.78 9.32 10.15
N VAL A 904 -41.74 8.10 9.60
CA VAL A 904 -41.04 6.95 10.19
C VAL A 904 -40.05 6.38 9.19
N PHE A 905 -38.82 6.14 9.62
CA PHE A 905 -37.81 5.46 8.81
C PHE A 905 -37.55 4.05 9.33
N VAL A 906 -37.45 3.07 8.44
CA VAL A 906 -37.09 1.70 8.78
C VAL A 906 -35.99 1.22 7.83
N GLY A 907 -34.95 0.60 8.37
CA GLY A 907 -33.87 0.05 7.56
C GLY A 907 -33.14 -1.09 8.24
N ASN A 908 -32.15 -1.65 7.54
CA ASN A 908 -31.21 -2.60 8.10
C ASN A 908 -30.07 -1.87 8.82
N SER A 909 -29.76 -2.21 10.08
CA SER A 909 -28.67 -1.58 10.86
C SER A 909 -27.28 -1.90 10.33
N PHE A 910 -27.10 -3.01 9.62
CA PHE A 910 -25.85 -3.30 8.92
C PHE A 910 -25.65 -2.49 7.63
N SER A 911 -26.68 -1.78 7.16
CA SER A 911 -26.57 -0.95 5.96
C SER A 911 -26.02 0.43 6.27
N THR A 912 -24.95 0.82 5.57
CA THR A 912 -24.42 2.19 5.64
C THR A 912 -25.44 3.25 5.24
N PHE A 913 -26.33 2.97 4.27
CA PHE A 913 -27.39 3.90 3.88
C PHE A 913 -28.31 4.19 5.07
N SER A 914 -28.86 3.13 5.68
CA SER A 914 -29.79 3.27 6.80
C SER A 914 -29.12 3.95 7.99
N SER A 915 -27.87 3.57 8.27
CA SER A 915 -27.11 4.10 9.40
C SER A 915 -26.84 5.60 9.29
N LEU A 916 -26.50 6.08 8.08
CA LEU A 916 -26.34 7.51 7.85
C LEU A 916 -27.67 8.26 7.87
N VAL A 917 -28.79 7.67 7.45
CA VAL A 917 -30.12 8.31 7.59
C VAL A 917 -30.48 8.46 9.07
N VAL A 918 -30.28 7.42 9.89
CA VAL A 918 -30.58 7.48 11.34
C VAL A 918 -29.62 8.43 12.07
N LEU A 919 -28.35 8.48 11.67
CA LEU A 919 -27.39 9.47 12.20
C LEU A 919 -27.87 10.90 11.94
N ASP A 920 -28.25 11.24 10.71
CA ASP A 920 -28.76 12.57 10.34
C ASP A 920 -30.05 12.91 11.11
N ARG A 921 -31.00 11.96 11.22
CA ARG A 921 -32.24 12.14 11.98
C ARG A 921 -31.96 12.40 13.46
N THR A 922 -31.08 11.59 14.07
CA THR A 922 -30.68 11.73 15.48
C THR A 922 -30.02 13.09 15.73
N GLN A 923 -29.10 13.51 14.85
CA GLN A 923 -28.43 14.80 14.95
C GLN A 923 -29.41 15.98 14.81
N ARG A 924 -30.37 15.90 13.87
CA ARG A 924 -31.40 16.92 13.70
C ARG A 924 -32.27 17.06 14.94
N MET A 925 -32.67 15.95 15.58
CA MET A 925 -33.43 15.98 16.84
C MET A 925 -32.61 16.62 17.97
N LYS A 926 -31.35 16.21 18.13
CA LYS A 926 -30.43 16.76 19.14
C LYS A 926 -30.27 18.28 18.99
N ARG A 927 -30.06 18.77 17.78
CA ARG A 927 -29.90 20.20 17.49
C ARG A 927 -31.17 21.01 17.80
N MET A 928 -32.35 20.43 17.59
CA MET A 928 -33.62 21.08 17.87
C MET A 928 -34.05 20.97 19.34
N GLY A 929 -33.28 20.25 20.18
CA GLY A 929 -33.65 20.00 21.58
C GLY A 929 -34.90 19.11 21.73
N LEU A 930 -35.17 18.23 20.76
CA LEU A 930 -36.40 17.43 20.68
C LEU A 930 -36.25 15.99 21.20
N GLY A 931 -35.33 15.75 22.14
CA GLY A 931 -35.12 14.43 22.76
C GLY A 931 -35.22 14.48 24.28
N GLY A 932 -35.52 13.33 24.88
CA GLY A 932 -35.48 13.11 26.33
C GLY A 932 -34.05 13.15 26.90
N VAL A 933 -33.95 13.09 28.23
CA VAL A 933 -32.67 12.98 28.93
C VAL A 933 -32.10 11.56 28.75
N GLY A 934 -30.85 11.44 28.31
CA GLY A 934 -30.18 10.14 28.10
C GLY A 934 -30.20 9.66 26.64
N GLU A 935 -29.63 8.47 26.38
CA GLU A 935 -29.55 7.88 25.03
C GLU A 935 -30.90 7.38 24.52
N ASP A 936 -31.78 6.93 25.43
CA ASP A 936 -33.14 6.46 25.14
C ASP A 936 -34.12 7.59 24.76
N GLY A 937 -33.74 8.84 25.02
CA GLY A 937 -34.56 10.02 24.75
C GLY A 937 -34.84 10.28 23.26
N TYR A 938 -34.23 9.51 22.36
CA TYR A 938 -34.38 9.58 20.91
C TYR A 938 -35.01 8.30 20.32
N CYS A 939 -35.53 7.41 21.16
CA CYS A 939 -36.09 6.12 20.80
C CYS A 939 -37.63 6.12 20.92
N GLY A 940 -38.28 5.22 20.17
CA GLY A 940 -39.74 5.04 20.21
C GLY A 940 -40.52 5.98 19.28
N LEU A 941 -41.84 5.85 19.26
CA LEU A 941 -42.73 6.62 18.36
C LEU A 941 -43.01 8.05 18.83
N ASP A 942 -42.78 8.36 20.09
CA ASP A 942 -43.10 9.67 20.68
C ASP A 942 -42.09 10.77 20.28
N VAL A 943 -40.99 10.38 19.65
CA VAL A 943 -39.99 11.32 19.11
C VAL A 943 -40.43 11.88 17.76
N ARG A 944 -39.87 13.02 17.35
CA ARG A 944 -40.29 13.68 16.09
C ARG A 944 -40.00 12.85 14.83
N TRP A 945 -38.88 12.12 14.83
CA TRP A 945 -38.38 11.37 13.68
C TRP A 945 -38.00 9.94 14.08
N PRO A 946 -38.98 9.10 14.44
CA PRO A 946 -38.74 7.73 14.86
C PRO A 946 -38.05 6.94 13.73
N SER A 947 -37.15 6.05 14.14
CA SER A 947 -36.38 5.19 13.25
C SER A 947 -36.29 3.78 13.82
N TYR A 948 -36.27 2.76 12.96
CA TYR A 948 -36.31 1.36 13.35
C TYR A 948 -35.33 0.50 12.54
N ALA A 949 -34.72 -0.48 13.21
CA ALA A 949 -33.89 -1.52 12.61
C ALA A 949 -34.72 -2.79 12.41
N TYR A 950 -35.06 -3.13 11.16
CA TYR A 950 -35.88 -4.31 10.90
C TYR A 950 -35.13 -5.62 11.03
N ASN A 951 -33.79 -5.64 11.01
CA ASN A 951 -33.00 -6.87 11.18
C ASN A 951 -32.86 -7.29 12.65
N LEU A 952 -33.29 -6.42 13.57
CA LEU A 952 -33.31 -6.66 15.00
C LEU A 952 -34.76 -6.76 15.47
N GLN A 953 -35.07 -7.82 16.21
CA GLN A 953 -36.40 -8.00 16.77
C GLN A 953 -36.62 -7.04 17.94
N GLY A 954 -37.65 -6.21 17.84
CA GLY A 954 -38.13 -5.30 18.87
C GLY A 954 -39.37 -5.81 19.59
N GLU A 955 -40.09 -4.89 20.22
CA GLU A 955 -41.34 -5.16 20.93
C GLU A 955 -42.41 -5.77 20.01
N ALA A 956 -43.23 -6.67 20.55
CA ALA A 956 -44.34 -7.31 19.83
C ALA A 956 -43.95 -7.99 18.49
N LYS A 957 -42.72 -8.51 18.38
CA LYS A 957 -42.12 -9.04 17.14
C LYS A 957 -42.00 -7.97 16.01
N GLY A 958 -42.02 -6.70 16.38
CA GLY A 958 -41.78 -5.57 15.50
C GLY A 958 -40.30 -5.34 15.21
N ALA A 959 -40.01 -4.31 14.42
CA ALA A 959 -38.65 -3.81 14.25
C ALA A 959 -38.17 -3.12 15.54
N ARG A 960 -36.88 -3.25 15.90
CA ARG A 960 -36.32 -2.60 17.09
C ARG A 960 -36.17 -1.09 16.86
N ALA A 961 -36.50 -0.27 17.86
CA ALA A 961 -36.29 1.17 17.79
C ALA A 961 -34.80 1.47 17.56
N TRP A 962 -34.47 2.59 16.91
CA TRP A 962 -33.09 2.88 16.53
C TRP A 962 -32.77 4.38 16.59
N ALA A 963 -31.76 4.72 17.40
CA ALA A 963 -31.08 5.99 17.39
C ALA A 963 -29.56 5.78 17.30
N ALA A 964 -28.86 6.79 16.78
CA ALA A 964 -27.41 6.76 16.64
C ALA A 964 -26.70 7.23 17.92
N ASN A 965 -25.75 6.44 18.43
CA ASN A 965 -24.95 6.88 19.58
C ASN A 965 -23.88 7.90 19.16
N MET A 966 -24.11 9.17 19.47
CA MET A 966 -23.18 10.27 19.14
C MET A 966 -21.91 10.28 20.00
N SER A 967 -21.86 9.49 21.07
CA SER A 967 -20.74 9.41 22.02
C SER A 967 -19.62 8.47 21.56
N HIS A 968 -19.85 7.65 20.53
CA HIS A 968 -18.83 6.74 20.01
C HIS A 968 -17.58 7.48 19.48
N LEU A 969 -16.42 6.87 19.74
CA LEU A 969 -15.11 7.42 19.42
C LEU A 969 -14.70 7.25 17.95
N ASN A 970 -15.42 6.43 17.19
CA ASN A 970 -15.18 6.19 15.78
C ASN A 970 -16.50 5.93 15.03
N LEU A 971 -16.49 6.17 13.72
CA LEU A 971 -17.67 5.97 12.87
C LEU A 971 -17.97 4.47 12.64
N GLN A 972 -17.02 3.57 12.86
CA GLN A 972 -17.22 2.12 12.73
C GLN A 972 -18.27 1.57 13.70
N ALA A 973 -18.53 2.26 14.82
CA ALA A 973 -19.62 1.88 15.71
C ALA A 973 -21.02 2.08 15.07
N ILE A 974 -21.14 2.95 14.06
CA ILE A 974 -22.40 3.31 13.38
C ILE A 974 -22.45 2.80 11.94
N SER A 975 -21.32 2.81 11.23
CA SER A 975 -21.18 2.38 9.84
C SER A 975 -20.37 1.09 9.76
N TYR A 976 -20.40 0.39 8.62
CA TYR A 976 -19.63 -0.84 8.33
C TYR A 976 -20.17 -2.15 8.94
N GLY A 977 -21.49 -2.28 9.03
CA GLY A 977 -22.09 -3.55 9.40
C GLY A 977 -22.05 -3.79 10.91
N SER A 978 -22.81 -3.00 11.66
CA SER A 978 -22.90 -3.09 13.11
C SER A 978 -24.35 -3.23 13.54
N ASN A 979 -24.61 -4.08 14.54
CA ASN A 979 -25.90 -4.15 15.24
C ASN A 979 -25.94 -3.25 16.49
N HIS A 980 -24.88 -2.47 16.74
CA HIS A 980 -24.84 -1.53 17.84
C HIS A 980 -25.80 -0.36 17.57
N ILE A 981 -26.96 -0.40 18.23
CA ILE A 981 -27.95 0.67 18.22
C ILE A 981 -28.16 1.17 19.66
N SER A 982 -28.49 2.45 19.83
CA SER A 982 -28.65 3.05 21.17
C SER A 982 -29.94 2.68 21.89
N CYS A 983 -30.93 2.12 21.19
CA CYS A 983 -32.23 1.85 21.79
C CYS A 983 -32.29 0.42 22.32
N PRO A 984 -32.89 0.21 23.52
CA PRO A 984 -33.06 -1.10 24.13
C PRO A 984 -33.93 -2.07 23.32
#